data_AF-A0A838Q469-F1
#
_entry.id   AF-A0A838Q469-F1
#
_cell.length_a   1.000
_cell.length_b   1.000
_cell.length_c   1.000
_cell.angle_alpha   90.00
_cell.angle_beta   90.00
_cell.angle_gamma   90.00
#
_symmetry.space_group_name_H-M   'P 1'
#
loop_
_entity.id
_entity.type
_entity.pdbx_description
1 polymer ?
#
loop_
_entity_poly.entity_id
_entity_poly.type
_entity_poly.pdbx_seq_one_letter_code
_entity_poly.pdbx_strand_id
1 'polypeptide(L)'
;VALFNPARIWTDKDDYYPEEIVLLNGSGWKPNEDIYLFVVDSATDQWTYKSTEKADANGNFAVDPYFIVEQRHLGVTFNLTAYGAESTMQAGVTFTDAGQFEYFASPSPFFTILPGNSDSFSESVKAPKNNGTFSAELVMNGTGGTPIPSGWMSMSQGARRFRTGDSSGTAVTKNWTVTINVPAGTLDGTYTGTITANVTSGTGPGTSTGTAVTVRVGATSGAKVGSVAVGSQTGTLTAGTGGTATYNINVKRGTTGAFTADLSAGALPSGASAVFSPSSLSFTSTDSSKTAALTITSSNSTLGGTTNFSVTATNAVSPIDAASVVGIFKVGSKVTPTINWSNPANITYGTTLSGTQLNATATVGGDTVAGSFVYTPAAGTVLNVGDSQTLSVTFTPTDTSNYNTANKSVSLNVNKASSTTTVTVNNASYDGLSHGGTASVTGAGGLNQTLTVSYSGRNTTTYGPSATAPSNAGDYTASASFVGDANHNSSSDTKDYSIAQKNATWTTNPNSKTYGGADPSPLTTGSGSGFLAADNVTATYSRDPGNAVVAGGYHITATLSPSAVLGNYNITNAGANFTINKRDASVTAHAASKTYGGVDPALTGTLTGFLPADGVSATYGRAAGETVAGYTIIATLSPAAVLGNYDITYNTASFTIDKKDASVTPNAASKTYGGVDPALSGTLSGFLAGDSVSATYGRTTGETVAGSPYTISATLSPAAVLGNYEVTYNTAEFKINKATPTITVAADPMLIFDGNAHSTTATAVGVDGTTAVTGSFSFTYDLSAAAPTNAKTSYEVVATFTSTDPNYNGAMGTGALTISKASSTTTVSVSNATSDGSSHGGSASVTGAGGLNQSLNVYYTGRNGTTYASSMAAPINAGDYTGSASYTGDDNHTGSSDSKNYGIGKAKWSTGPKKVLVVRGDFSDLPDIRPVSVFTDLMAQVGTKYENASYGQTTLETKVTKVYRMPKTGKAYAIADDWSIDTDIRAAAARDYDLDSYDRVILTWPSLAKLDGSRMKWSGYGLIGGRYIWLNGYWTFRAVSHELGHTYGFDHAGANGIERGDPFDIMGWLKTDQRSDFSPYAKHRIGWLSDDHVKFVTQSGTYRVERMDTRNPADGELALKVGVHWVFLRRNYPRNETLYNGVCIIRERGNGTMLDGIYAVGETFSDGDIKITPTEKGDGWMNVKVVL
;
A
#
# COMPACT_ATOMS: atom_id res chain seq x y z
N VAL A 1 11.42 1.14 10.54
CA VAL A 1 12.83 0.75 10.76
C VAL A 1 12.85 -0.75 11.01
N ALA A 2 13.35 -1.53 10.06
CA ALA A 2 13.56 -2.97 10.24
C ALA A 2 15.08 -3.23 10.33
N LEU A 3 15.50 -4.16 11.17
CA LEU A 3 16.92 -4.49 11.35
C LEU A 3 17.35 -5.47 10.26
N PHE A 4 18.08 -4.97 9.26
CA PHE A 4 18.81 -5.78 8.28
C PHE A 4 20.20 -5.17 8.08
N ASN A 5 21.27 -5.83 8.56
CA ASN A 5 22.20 -6.64 7.76
C ASN A 5 23.33 -7.22 8.67
N PRO A 6 24.37 -7.99 8.21
CA PRO A 6 25.21 -7.83 7.02
C PRO A 6 24.76 -8.61 5.77
N ALA A 7 24.97 -7.99 4.60
CA ALA A 7 24.52 -8.46 3.30
C ALA A 7 25.14 -9.80 2.92
N ARG A 8 24.38 -10.65 2.22
CA ARG A 8 24.86 -11.95 1.75
C ARG A 8 24.45 -12.21 0.31
N ILE A 9 25.35 -12.87 -0.40
CA ILE A 9 25.13 -13.51 -1.69
C ILE A 9 25.78 -14.88 -1.65
N TRP A 10 25.21 -15.84 -2.37
CA TRP A 10 25.74 -17.20 -2.48
C TRP A 10 25.30 -17.82 -3.81
N THR A 11 26.15 -18.72 -4.30
CA THR A 11 25.88 -19.60 -5.44
C THR A 11 25.19 -20.89 -4.98
N ASP A 12 24.58 -21.66 -5.89
CA ASP A 12 24.04 -23.00 -5.54
C ASP A 12 25.14 -24.06 -5.34
N LYS A 13 26.36 -23.80 -5.85
CA LYS A 13 27.54 -24.66 -5.74
C LYS A 13 28.82 -23.81 -5.53
N ASP A 14 29.89 -24.46 -5.07
CA ASP A 14 31.24 -23.87 -5.00
C ASP A 14 32.07 -24.16 -6.27
N ASP A 15 31.71 -25.20 -7.03
CA ASP A 15 32.43 -25.72 -8.22
C ASP A 15 31.40 -25.98 -9.34
N TYR A 16 31.65 -25.48 -10.55
CA TYR A 16 30.75 -25.50 -11.71
C TYR A 16 31.44 -26.03 -12.96
N TYR A 17 30.76 -26.87 -13.74
CA TYR A 17 31.33 -27.41 -14.98
C TYR A 17 31.27 -26.42 -16.16
N PRO A 18 32.12 -26.56 -17.18
CA PRO A 18 31.91 -25.93 -18.47
C PRO A 18 30.52 -26.23 -19.05
N GLU A 19 29.90 -25.20 -19.63
CA GLU A 19 28.51 -25.16 -20.10
C GLU A 19 27.44 -25.24 -18.99
N GLU A 20 27.82 -25.31 -17.71
CA GLU A 20 26.88 -25.20 -16.58
C GLU A 20 26.50 -23.74 -16.29
N ILE A 21 25.25 -23.56 -15.86
CA ILE A 21 24.66 -22.30 -15.42
C ILE A 21 24.99 -22.07 -13.95
N VAL A 22 25.49 -20.87 -13.64
CA VAL A 22 25.59 -20.38 -12.26
C VAL A 22 24.24 -19.84 -11.81
N LEU A 23 23.68 -20.41 -10.75
CA LEU A 23 22.50 -19.89 -10.05
C LEU A 23 22.97 -19.00 -8.89
N LEU A 24 22.59 -17.73 -8.91
CA LEU A 24 22.98 -16.75 -7.89
C LEU A 24 21.78 -16.38 -7.01
N ASN A 25 21.98 -16.30 -5.70
CA ASN A 25 20.99 -15.83 -4.73
C ASN A 25 21.61 -14.78 -3.80
N GLY A 26 20.78 -13.91 -3.23
CA GLY A 26 21.22 -12.94 -2.23
C GLY A 26 20.09 -12.44 -1.34
N SER A 27 20.45 -11.92 -0.15
CA SER A 27 19.50 -11.47 0.87
C SER A 27 20.02 -10.35 1.77
N GLY A 28 19.06 -9.66 2.41
CA GLY A 28 19.28 -8.59 3.38
C GLY A 28 19.39 -7.18 2.80
N TRP A 29 19.21 -7.03 1.49
CA TRP A 29 19.25 -5.76 0.76
C TRP A 29 18.05 -4.86 1.10
N LYS A 30 18.06 -3.58 0.71
CA LYS A 30 16.86 -2.74 0.86
C LYS A 30 15.74 -3.27 -0.05
N PRO A 31 14.50 -3.43 0.44
CA PRO A 31 13.37 -3.84 -0.40
C PRO A 31 13.19 -2.94 -1.63
N ASN A 32 13.09 -3.54 -2.81
CA ASN A 32 12.97 -2.88 -4.12
C ASN A 32 14.22 -2.12 -4.62
N GLU A 33 15.37 -2.13 -3.94
CA GLU A 33 16.59 -1.49 -4.49
C GLU A 33 17.15 -2.23 -5.71
N ASP A 34 17.89 -1.51 -6.56
CA ASP A 34 18.69 -2.11 -7.62
C ASP A 34 20.02 -2.65 -7.06
N ILE A 35 20.45 -3.81 -7.52
CA ILE A 35 21.68 -4.50 -7.10
C ILE A 35 22.53 -4.75 -8.34
N TYR A 36 23.74 -4.19 -8.36
CA TYR A 36 24.69 -4.31 -9.46
C TYR A 36 25.62 -5.52 -9.25
N LEU A 37 25.65 -6.42 -10.23
CA LEU A 37 26.43 -7.65 -10.16
C LEU A 37 27.68 -7.58 -11.05
N PHE A 38 28.83 -7.81 -10.42
CA PHE A 38 30.14 -7.85 -11.07
C PHE A 38 30.79 -9.20 -10.82
N VAL A 39 31.53 -9.71 -11.81
CA VAL A 39 32.40 -10.88 -11.64
C VAL A 39 33.80 -10.58 -12.16
N VAL A 40 34.80 -11.05 -11.43
CA VAL A 40 36.22 -11.01 -11.79
C VAL A 40 36.70 -12.44 -12.01
N ASP A 41 37.33 -12.68 -13.16
CA ASP A 41 37.99 -13.92 -13.53
C ASP A 41 39.47 -13.85 -13.13
N SER A 42 39.94 -14.77 -12.27
CA SER A 42 41.30 -14.77 -11.73
C SER A 42 42.43 -14.95 -12.75
N ALA A 43 42.13 -15.37 -13.99
CA ALA A 43 43.10 -15.47 -15.08
C ALA A 43 43.20 -14.19 -15.92
N THR A 44 42.31 -13.21 -15.72
CA THR A 44 42.31 -11.94 -16.47
C THR A 44 42.32 -10.68 -15.59
N ASP A 45 41.91 -10.78 -14.32
CA ASP A 45 41.68 -9.67 -13.38
C ASP A 45 40.68 -8.59 -13.89
N GLN A 46 39.91 -8.90 -14.94
CA GLN A 46 38.96 -7.96 -15.54
C GLN A 46 37.61 -7.99 -14.82
N TRP A 47 37.23 -6.86 -14.24
CA TRP A 47 35.91 -6.61 -13.69
C TRP A 47 34.87 -6.55 -14.79
N THR A 48 34.09 -7.62 -14.93
CA THR A 48 32.97 -7.68 -15.89
C THR A 48 31.66 -7.45 -15.15
N TYR A 49 31.01 -6.33 -15.42
CA TYR A 49 29.61 -6.11 -15.04
C TYR A 49 28.69 -7.06 -15.83
N LYS A 50 27.69 -7.65 -15.16
CA LYS A 50 26.81 -8.67 -15.76
C LYS A 50 25.34 -8.24 -15.83
N SER A 51 24.74 -7.81 -14.72
CA SER A 51 23.33 -7.42 -14.68
C SER A 51 23.00 -6.46 -13.53
N THR A 52 21.82 -5.83 -13.62
CA THR A 52 21.11 -5.21 -12.49
C THR A 52 19.98 -6.14 -12.10
N GLU A 53 19.92 -6.51 -10.82
CA GLU A 53 18.79 -7.25 -10.25
C GLU A 53 18.01 -6.34 -9.31
N LYS A 54 16.69 -6.53 -9.20
CA LYS A 54 15.87 -5.80 -8.23
C LYS A 54 15.59 -6.67 -7.01
N ALA A 55 15.91 -6.15 -5.83
CA ALA A 55 15.54 -6.78 -4.57
C ALA A 55 14.02 -6.88 -4.44
N ASP A 56 13.50 -8.01 -3.94
CA ASP A 56 12.08 -8.19 -3.66
C ASP A 56 11.61 -7.33 -2.47
N ALA A 57 10.33 -7.44 -2.10
CA ALA A 57 9.75 -6.73 -0.96
C ALA A 57 10.37 -7.12 0.41
N ASN A 58 11.23 -8.15 0.46
CA ASN A 58 11.88 -8.67 1.65
C ASN A 58 13.41 -8.46 1.64
N GLY A 59 13.98 -7.85 0.58
CA GLY A 59 15.42 -7.64 0.44
C GLY A 59 16.21 -8.81 -0.17
N ASN A 60 15.55 -9.72 -0.88
CA ASN A 60 16.16 -10.88 -1.54
C ASN A 60 16.20 -10.72 -3.06
N PHE A 61 17.12 -11.41 -3.73
CA PHE A 61 17.09 -11.59 -5.19
C PHE A 61 17.62 -12.98 -5.57
N ALA A 62 17.26 -13.44 -6.77
CA ALA A 62 17.76 -14.67 -7.37
C ALA A 62 17.89 -14.50 -8.88
N VAL A 63 18.92 -15.10 -9.48
CA VAL A 63 19.22 -14.98 -10.93
C VAL A 63 19.47 -16.36 -11.52
N ASP A 64 18.67 -16.69 -12.53
CA ASP A 64 18.71 -17.94 -13.28
C ASP A 64 18.40 -17.66 -14.77
N PRO A 65 19.35 -17.83 -15.71
CA PRO A 65 20.79 -18.06 -15.50
C PRO A 65 21.54 -16.74 -15.19
N TYR A 66 22.49 -16.73 -14.24
CA TYR A 66 23.35 -15.55 -14.03
C TYR A 66 24.44 -15.43 -15.13
N PHE A 67 25.22 -16.50 -15.32
CA PHE A 67 26.06 -16.69 -16.51
C PHE A 67 26.41 -18.17 -16.68
N ILE A 68 27.02 -18.50 -17.81
CA ILE A 68 27.50 -19.85 -18.16
C ILE A 68 29.02 -19.88 -18.02
N VAL A 69 29.57 -20.91 -17.38
CA VAL A 69 31.02 -21.14 -17.35
C VAL A 69 31.45 -21.65 -18.72
N GLU A 70 32.01 -20.80 -19.58
CA GLU A 70 32.53 -21.24 -20.89
C GLU A 70 33.79 -22.11 -20.75
N GLN A 71 34.02 -23.04 -21.69
CA GLN A 71 35.17 -23.98 -21.69
C GLN A 71 36.56 -23.33 -21.61
N ARG A 72 36.70 -22.03 -21.91
CA ARG A 72 37.96 -21.28 -21.75
C ARG A 72 38.32 -20.95 -20.30
N HIS A 73 37.40 -21.12 -19.35
CA HIS A 73 37.59 -20.79 -17.94
C HIS A 73 37.99 -22.01 -17.07
N LEU A 74 38.40 -23.12 -17.69
CA LEU A 74 38.90 -24.30 -16.98
C LEU A 74 40.05 -23.94 -16.02
N GLY A 75 39.85 -24.16 -14.72
CA GLY A 75 40.81 -23.81 -13.68
C GLY A 75 40.73 -22.35 -13.17
N VAL A 76 39.70 -21.59 -13.53
CA VAL A 76 39.48 -20.20 -13.06
C VAL A 76 38.77 -20.18 -11.70
N THR A 77 39.18 -19.26 -10.84
CA THR A 77 38.41 -18.82 -9.68
C THR A 77 37.67 -17.53 -10.03
N PHE A 78 36.35 -17.52 -9.84
CA PHE A 78 35.51 -16.36 -10.04
C PHE A 78 35.24 -15.67 -8.70
N ASN A 79 35.55 -14.37 -8.61
CA ASN A 79 35.17 -13.55 -7.47
C ASN A 79 34.01 -12.62 -7.88
N LEU A 80 32.83 -12.85 -7.29
CA LEU A 80 31.59 -12.15 -7.64
C LEU A 80 31.23 -11.20 -6.51
N THR A 81 31.03 -9.92 -6.86
CA THR A 81 30.65 -8.86 -5.92
C THR A 81 29.30 -8.25 -6.32
N ALA A 82 28.41 -8.13 -5.34
CA ALA A 82 27.14 -7.41 -5.46
C ALA A 82 27.21 -6.08 -4.70
N TYR A 83 26.67 -5.02 -5.31
CA TYR A 83 26.57 -3.68 -4.72
C TYR A 83 25.13 -3.16 -4.78
N GLY A 84 24.58 -2.72 -3.64
CA GLY A 84 23.23 -2.14 -3.56
C GLY A 84 23.23 -0.65 -3.90
N ALA A 85 22.41 -0.25 -4.88
CA ALA A 85 22.37 1.11 -5.43
C ALA A 85 21.90 2.17 -4.42
N GLU A 86 21.02 1.81 -3.49
CA GLU A 86 20.50 2.72 -2.47
C GLU A 86 21.10 2.47 -1.09
N SER A 87 21.46 1.22 -0.78
CA SER A 87 22.02 0.83 0.52
C SER A 87 23.52 1.08 0.61
N THR A 88 24.23 1.16 -0.53
CA THR A 88 25.70 1.13 -0.63
C THR A 88 26.34 -0.09 0.04
N MET A 89 25.53 -1.12 0.35
CA MET A 89 26.01 -2.36 0.93
C MET A 89 26.78 -3.16 -0.14
N GLN A 90 27.71 -4.00 0.32
CA GLN A 90 28.51 -4.88 -0.52
C GLN A 90 28.47 -6.29 0.07
N ALA A 91 28.34 -7.28 -0.81
CA ALA A 91 28.56 -8.69 -0.48
C ALA A 91 29.43 -9.34 -1.56
N GLY A 92 30.14 -10.41 -1.21
CA GLY A 92 30.98 -11.16 -2.12
C GLY A 92 30.79 -12.66 -1.96
N VAL A 93 30.90 -13.40 -3.06
CA VAL A 93 31.00 -14.87 -3.09
C VAL A 93 32.10 -15.28 -4.07
N THR A 94 32.81 -16.36 -3.76
CA THR A 94 33.86 -16.93 -4.61
C THR A 94 33.49 -18.37 -4.93
N PHE A 95 33.57 -18.75 -6.21
CA PHE A 95 33.30 -20.10 -6.74
C PHE A 95 34.24 -20.37 -7.92
N THR A 96 34.31 -21.60 -8.43
CA THR A 96 35.37 -22.01 -9.37
C THR A 96 34.95 -23.10 -10.37
N ASP A 97 35.83 -23.42 -11.31
CA ASP A 97 35.85 -24.64 -12.15
C ASP A 97 37.19 -25.35 -11.91
N ALA A 98 37.46 -25.71 -10.65
CA ALA A 98 38.78 -26.11 -10.15
C ALA A 98 38.75 -26.93 -8.85
N GLY A 99 37.92 -27.98 -8.79
CA GLY A 99 37.93 -28.93 -7.68
C GLY A 99 39.32 -29.45 -7.26
N GLN A 100 39.50 -29.73 -5.96
CA GLN A 100 40.78 -30.14 -5.38
C GLN A 100 41.09 -31.64 -5.49
N PHE A 101 42.36 -32.02 -5.27
CA PHE A 101 42.84 -33.40 -5.34
C PHE A 101 42.72 -34.14 -4.00
N GLU A 102 42.41 -35.44 -4.04
CA GLU A 102 42.36 -36.31 -2.87
C GLU A 102 43.42 -37.42 -2.98
N TYR A 103 44.29 -37.52 -1.97
CA TYR A 103 45.26 -38.62 -1.81
C TYR A 103 44.80 -39.58 -0.72
N PHE A 104 44.76 -40.88 -1.02
CA PHE A 104 44.31 -41.93 -0.12
C PHE A 104 45.48 -42.87 0.21
N ALA A 105 46.17 -42.52 1.28
CA ALA A 105 47.29 -43.26 1.84
C ALA A 105 46.87 -44.56 2.53
N SER A 106 47.71 -45.60 2.45
CA SER A 106 47.61 -46.77 3.34
C SER A 106 48.14 -46.42 4.74
N PRO A 107 47.54 -46.91 5.84
CA PRO A 107 48.00 -46.59 7.20
C PRO A 107 49.35 -47.25 7.53
N SER A 108 50.44 -46.50 7.36
CA SER A 108 51.80 -46.71 7.90
C SER A 108 52.29 -48.17 7.98
N PRO A 109 52.56 -48.83 6.84
CA PRO A 109 52.83 -50.27 6.81
C PRO A 109 54.20 -50.67 7.40
N PHE A 110 54.20 -51.80 8.13
CA PHE A 110 55.36 -52.41 8.79
C PHE A 110 55.55 -53.85 8.31
N PHE A 111 56.78 -54.23 7.95
CA PHE A 111 57.12 -55.54 7.39
C PHE A 111 58.30 -56.22 8.11
N THR A 112 58.36 -57.55 8.06
CA THR A 112 59.55 -58.33 8.46
C THR A 112 59.82 -59.36 7.37
N ILE A 113 60.96 -59.22 6.70
CA ILE A 113 61.30 -59.89 5.42
C ILE A 113 62.73 -60.43 5.51
N LEU A 114 62.92 -61.72 5.26
CA LEU A 114 64.25 -62.35 5.25
C LEU A 114 65.09 -61.91 4.03
N PRO A 115 66.43 -61.95 4.09
CA PRO A 115 67.29 -61.65 2.94
C PRO A 115 66.94 -62.57 1.76
N GLY A 116 66.51 -61.99 0.64
CA GLY A 116 66.08 -62.69 -0.58
C GLY A 116 64.57 -62.70 -0.82
N ASN A 117 63.74 -62.25 0.12
CA ASN A 117 62.27 -62.27 0.01
C ASN A 117 61.64 -60.89 -0.27
N SER A 118 60.33 -60.86 -0.53
CA SER A 118 59.56 -59.66 -0.85
C SER A 118 58.14 -59.64 -0.27
N ASP A 119 57.57 -58.46 -0.06
CA ASP A 119 56.17 -58.23 0.38
C ASP A 119 55.56 -56.99 -0.34
N SER A 120 54.25 -56.71 -0.24
CA SER A 120 53.58 -55.65 -1.02
C SER A 120 52.34 -55.02 -0.38
N PHE A 121 52.09 -53.74 -0.70
CA PHE A 121 50.87 -52.99 -0.36
C PHE A 121 50.37 -52.13 -1.53
N SER A 122 49.28 -51.37 -1.34
CA SER A 122 48.70 -50.50 -2.38
C SER A 122 48.46 -49.08 -1.89
N GLU A 123 48.59 -48.12 -2.83
CA GLU A 123 48.45 -46.68 -2.64
C GLU A 123 47.56 -46.09 -3.75
N SER A 124 46.82 -45.01 -3.50
CA SER A 124 45.88 -44.47 -4.50
C SER A 124 45.72 -42.95 -4.52
N VAL A 125 45.51 -42.41 -5.73
CA VAL A 125 45.27 -40.98 -6.00
C VAL A 125 43.93 -40.86 -6.73
N LYS A 126 43.04 -39.99 -6.25
CA LYS A 126 41.76 -39.64 -6.91
C LYS A 126 41.86 -38.21 -7.44
N ALA A 127 41.72 -38.08 -8.76
CA ALA A 127 41.69 -36.79 -9.42
C ALA A 127 40.25 -36.24 -9.51
N PRO A 128 40.06 -34.92 -9.34
CA PRO A 128 38.78 -34.25 -9.57
C PRO A 128 38.38 -34.32 -11.05
N LYS A 129 37.16 -33.92 -11.37
CA LYS A 129 36.68 -33.82 -12.74
C LYS A 129 37.41 -32.68 -13.48
N ASN A 130 37.35 -32.70 -14.81
CA ASN A 130 37.73 -31.62 -15.74
C ASN A 130 39.19 -31.08 -15.72
N ASN A 131 40.07 -31.49 -14.81
CA ASN A 131 41.46 -30.98 -14.69
C ASN A 131 42.46 -31.56 -15.74
N GLY A 132 42.03 -31.73 -16.99
CA GLY A 132 42.86 -31.96 -18.16
C GLY A 132 43.74 -33.22 -18.20
N THR A 133 44.97 -33.09 -18.72
CA THR A 133 45.98 -34.15 -18.74
C THR A 133 47.02 -33.87 -17.65
N PHE A 134 47.22 -34.81 -16.73
CA PHE A 134 48.09 -34.64 -15.57
C PHE A 134 49.05 -35.82 -15.42
N SER A 135 50.12 -35.60 -14.65
CA SER A 135 51.12 -36.62 -14.30
C SER A 135 51.16 -36.84 -12.80
N ALA A 136 51.31 -38.09 -12.37
CA ALA A 136 51.55 -38.44 -10.98
C ALA A 136 52.76 -39.38 -10.85
N GLU A 137 53.65 -39.06 -9.92
CA GLU A 137 54.85 -39.81 -9.59
C GLU A 137 54.98 -39.94 -8.06
N LEU A 138 55.34 -41.13 -7.58
CA LEU A 138 55.54 -41.40 -6.15
C LEU A 138 57.06 -41.48 -5.89
N VAL A 139 57.56 -40.57 -5.06
CA VAL A 139 59.00 -40.41 -4.78
C VAL A 139 59.28 -40.79 -3.33
N MET A 140 60.39 -41.50 -3.08
CA MET A 140 60.79 -41.87 -1.73
C MET A 140 61.78 -40.88 -1.13
N ASN A 141 61.47 -40.40 0.08
CA ASN A 141 62.30 -39.49 0.85
C ASN A 141 62.80 -40.19 2.13
N GLY A 142 64.11 -40.20 2.33
CA GLY A 142 64.76 -40.84 3.48
C GLY A 142 64.70 -39.98 4.73
N THR A 143 64.11 -40.50 5.81
CA THR A 143 63.89 -39.76 7.06
C THR A 143 64.17 -40.62 8.29
N GLY A 144 65.10 -40.19 9.14
CA GLY A 144 65.26 -40.67 10.52
C GLY A 144 65.41 -42.19 10.71
N GLY A 145 66.61 -42.72 10.46
CA GLY A 145 66.96 -44.13 10.68
C GLY A 145 68.00 -44.62 9.67
N THR A 146 68.21 -45.93 9.59
CA THR A 146 68.85 -46.53 8.42
C THR A 146 67.85 -46.49 7.27
N PRO A 147 68.10 -45.72 6.19
CA PRO A 147 67.11 -45.57 5.13
C PRO A 147 66.92 -46.88 4.35
N ILE A 148 65.70 -47.16 3.90
CA ILE A 148 65.45 -48.21 2.91
C ILE A 148 66.22 -47.85 1.62
N PRO A 149 67.17 -48.67 1.14
CA PRO A 149 67.92 -48.38 -0.08
C PRO A 149 67.02 -48.31 -1.32
N SER A 150 67.30 -47.38 -2.23
CA SER A 150 66.45 -47.09 -3.39
C SER A 150 66.19 -48.27 -4.33
N GLY A 151 67.07 -49.27 -4.36
CA GLY A 151 66.90 -50.51 -5.14
C GLY A 151 66.01 -51.57 -4.48
N TRP A 152 65.53 -51.37 -3.25
CA TRP A 152 64.67 -52.36 -2.57
C TRP A 152 63.20 -52.27 -2.97
N MET A 153 62.72 -51.12 -3.47
CA MET A 153 61.29 -50.90 -3.70
C MET A 153 60.96 -50.75 -5.18
N SER A 154 59.99 -51.53 -5.64
CA SER A 154 59.52 -51.59 -7.02
C SER A 154 58.01 -51.38 -7.07
N MET A 155 57.55 -50.42 -7.87
CA MET A 155 56.13 -50.17 -8.07
C MET A 155 55.64 -50.90 -9.31
N SER A 156 54.39 -51.38 -9.30
CA SER A 156 53.86 -52.23 -10.38
C SER A 156 53.83 -51.54 -11.75
N GLN A 157 53.72 -50.20 -11.81
CA GLN A 157 53.92 -49.37 -13.00
C GLN A 157 54.49 -48.01 -12.60
N GLY A 158 55.33 -47.40 -13.45
CA GLY A 158 56.00 -46.11 -13.20
C GLY A 158 55.09 -44.88 -13.35
N ALA A 159 55.71 -43.70 -13.42
CA ALA A 159 55.02 -42.40 -13.54
C ALA A 159 53.98 -42.40 -14.67
N ARG A 160 52.71 -42.13 -14.32
CA ARG A 160 51.60 -42.20 -15.28
C ARG A 160 51.21 -40.80 -15.74
N ARG A 161 51.08 -40.61 -17.04
CA ARG A 161 50.20 -39.57 -17.63
C ARG A 161 48.80 -40.15 -17.79
N PHE A 162 47.79 -39.44 -17.32
CA PHE A 162 46.39 -39.80 -17.52
C PHE A 162 45.51 -38.55 -17.68
N ARG A 163 44.34 -38.75 -18.29
CA ARG A 163 43.33 -37.71 -18.51
C ARG A 163 42.16 -37.94 -17.57
N THR A 164 41.61 -36.85 -17.03
CA THR A 164 40.28 -36.83 -16.43
C THR A 164 39.28 -36.37 -17.48
N GLY A 165 38.24 -37.18 -17.71
CA GLY A 165 37.08 -36.82 -18.52
C GLY A 165 37.32 -36.61 -20.03
N ASP A 166 36.62 -37.41 -20.83
CA ASP A 166 35.83 -36.80 -21.91
C ASP A 166 34.53 -36.21 -21.29
N SER A 167 33.57 -35.80 -22.11
CA SER A 167 32.31 -35.17 -21.69
C SER A 167 31.36 -36.07 -20.84
N SER A 168 31.83 -37.24 -20.37
CA SER A 168 31.12 -38.13 -19.44
C SER A 168 31.34 -37.81 -17.95
N GLY A 169 32.21 -36.87 -17.61
CA GLY A 169 32.20 -36.18 -16.30
C GLY A 169 32.33 -37.06 -15.04
N THR A 170 33.15 -38.12 -15.08
CA THR A 170 33.39 -39.02 -13.93
C THR A 170 34.81 -38.89 -13.37
N ALA A 171 34.95 -38.86 -12.04
CA ALA A 171 36.24 -38.73 -11.35
C ALA A 171 37.12 -39.99 -11.52
N VAL A 172 38.43 -39.80 -11.61
CA VAL A 172 39.37 -40.89 -11.96
C VAL A 172 40.30 -41.22 -10.79
N THR A 173 40.08 -42.38 -10.18
CA THR A 173 41.03 -42.98 -9.23
C THR A 173 42.07 -43.82 -9.96
N LYS A 174 43.34 -43.76 -9.54
CA LYS A 174 44.40 -44.70 -9.93
C LYS A 174 45.04 -45.31 -8.70
N ASN A 175 45.35 -46.60 -8.82
CA ASN A 175 45.97 -47.40 -7.78
C ASN A 175 47.37 -47.84 -8.26
N TRP A 176 48.33 -47.85 -7.34
CA TRP A 176 49.66 -48.42 -7.52
C TRP A 176 49.86 -49.52 -6.50
N THR A 177 50.56 -50.59 -6.89
CA THR A 177 51.06 -51.61 -5.96
C THR A 177 52.52 -51.32 -5.70
N VAL A 178 52.92 -51.27 -4.43
CA VAL A 178 54.29 -51.00 -4.00
C VAL A 178 54.84 -52.28 -3.38
N THR A 179 55.88 -52.84 -4.00
CA THR A 179 56.54 -54.07 -3.56
C THR A 179 57.89 -53.74 -2.94
N ILE A 180 58.20 -54.35 -1.80
CA ILE A 180 59.50 -54.26 -1.12
C ILE A 180 60.22 -55.59 -1.28
N ASN A 181 61.43 -55.58 -1.82
CA ASN A 181 62.30 -56.73 -2.06
C ASN A 181 63.58 -56.52 -1.24
N VAL A 182 63.91 -57.44 -0.32
CA VAL A 182 65.15 -57.36 0.46
C VAL A 182 66.23 -58.22 -0.22
N PRO A 183 67.37 -57.66 -0.66
CA PRO A 183 68.41 -58.43 -1.33
C PRO A 183 69.02 -59.53 -0.44
N ALA A 184 69.40 -60.65 -1.05
CA ALA A 184 70.16 -61.70 -0.37
C ALA A 184 71.51 -61.15 0.12
N GLY A 185 71.92 -61.48 1.35
CA GLY A 185 73.11 -60.93 1.99
C GLY A 185 72.93 -59.58 2.68
N THR A 186 71.71 -59.02 2.70
CA THR A 186 71.38 -57.85 3.54
C THR A 186 71.62 -58.15 5.03
N LEU A 187 72.25 -57.21 5.73
CA LEU A 187 72.52 -57.32 7.18
C LEU A 187 71.25 -57.14 8.02
N ASP A 188 71.18 -57.94 9.09
CA ASP A 188 70.14 -57.91 10.11
C ASP A 188 69.97 -56.50 10.70
N GLY A 189 68.76 -55.94 10.64
CA GLY A 189 68.48 -54.57 11.06
C GLY A 189 67.04 -54.13 10.80
N THR A 190 66.73 -52.88 11.13
CA THR A 190 65.46 -52.20 10.85
C THR A 190 65.71 -51.00 9.94
N TYR A 191 64.87 -50.82 8.93
CA TYR A 191 65.02 -49.82 7.87
C TYR A 191 63.73 -48.99 7.71
N THR A 192 63.84 -47.69 7.47
CA THR A 192 62.70 -46.74 7.40
C THR A 192 62.73 -45.85 6.15
N GLY A 193 61.57 -45.30 5.77
CA GLY A 193 61.45 -44.30 4.70
C GLY A 193 60.05 -43.72 4.58
N THR A 194 59.88 -42.68 3.75
CA THR A 194 58.57 -42.10 3.41
C THR A 194 58.31 -42.10 1.91
N ILE A 195 57.05 -42.25 1.50
CA ILE A 195 56.58 -42.17 0.11
C ILE A 195 55.75 -40.90 -0.06
N THR A 196 56.14 -40.00 -0.96
CA THR A 196 55.46 -38.72 -1.24
C THR A 196 54.84 -38.75 -2.64
N ALA A 197 53.62 -38.23 -2.79
CA ALA A 197 52.96 -38.11 -4.10
C ALA A 197 53.21 -36.72 -4.71
N ASN A 198 53.92 -36.70 -5.84
CA ASN A 198 54.12 -35.50 -6.65
C ASN A 198 53.10 -35.50 -7.79
N VAL A 199 52.27 -34.46 -7.86
CA VAL A 199 51.23 -34.30 -8.89
C VAL A 199 51.52 -33.04 -9.71
N THR A 200 51.35 -33.11 -11.02
CA THR A 200 51.51 -31.96 -11.92
C THR A 200 50.31 -31.84 -12.84
N SER A 201 49.52 -30.79 -12.63
CA SER A 201 48.45 -30.32 -13.53
C SER A 201 49.00 -29.27 -14.50
N GLY A 202 48.18 -28.81 -15.45
CA GLY A 202 48.52 -27.67 -16.32
C GLY A 202 48.65 -26.33 -15.57
N THR A 203 48.21 -26.27 -14.31
CA THR A 203 48.21 -25.07 -13.45
C THR A 203 49.39 -24.99 -12.48
N GLY A 204 50.18 -26.05 -12.30
CA GLY A 204 51.41 -26.03 -11.49
C GLY A 204 51.76 -27.35 -10.80
N PRO A 205 52.90 -27.39 -10.07
CA PRO A 205 53.28 -28.52 -9.24
C PRO A 205 52.54 -28.52 -7.89
N GLY A 206 51.87 -29.62 -7.55
CA GLY A 206 51.24 -29.85 -6.25
C GLY A 206 51.84 -31.06 -5.54
N THR A 207 52.26 -30.90 -4.29
CA THR A 207 52.83 -31.98 -3.46
C THR A 207 51.92 -32.26 -2.27
N SER A 208 51.51 -33.51 -2.07
CA SER A 208 50.72 -33.95 -0.90
C SER A 208 51.53 -34.84 0.04
N THR A 209 51.18 -34.80 1.33
CA THR A 209 51.97 -35.36 2.44
C THR A 209 52.08 -36.89 2.41
N GLY A 210 53.29 -37.39 2.70
CA GLY A 210 53.66 -38.79 2.44
C GLY A 210 53.46 -39.81 3.57
N THR A 211 53.37 -41.07 3.18
CA THR A 211 53.19 -42.26 4.03
C THR A 211 54.52 -42.81 4.55
N ALA A 212 54.62 -43.18 5.82
CA ALA A 212 55.82 -43.78 6.42
C ALA A 212 55.83 -45.32 6.34
N VAL A 213 57.00 -45.92 6.09
CA VAL A 213 57.20 -47.37 5.84
C VAL A 213 58.36 -47.90 6.69
N THR A 214 58.25 -49.13 7.24
CA THR A 214 59.29 -49.78 8.08
C THR A 214 59.49 -51.27 7.75
N VAL A 215 60.74 -51.77 7.75
CA VAL A 215 61.14 -53.13 7.31
C VAL A 215 62.22 -53.75 8.23
N ARG A 216 62.27 -55.09 8.44
CA ARG A 216 63.24 -55.80 9.33
C ARG A 216 63.72 -57.19 8.79
N VAL A 217 64.96 -57.67 9.11
CA VAL A 217 65.72 -58.76 8.38
C VAL A 217 66.63 -59.72 9.26
N GLY A 218 66.95 -61.01 8.90
CA GLY A 218 68.18 -61.81 9.36
C GLY A 218 68.29 -63.41 9.48
N ALA A 219 69.53 -64.07 9.30
CA ALA A 219 70.13 -65.39 9.87
C ALA A 219 71.16 -66.49 9.12
N THR A 220 72.58 -66.45 9.12
CA THR A 220 73.76 -67.53 9.22
C THR A 220 74.72 -68.38 8.14
N SER A 221 76.09 -68.69 8.41
CA SER A 221 77.10 -69.90 8.15
C SER A 221 78.32 -70.19 7.05
N GLY A 222 79.45 -71.05 7.25
CA GLY A 222 80.53 -71.66 6.25
C GLY A 222 82.07 -72.20 6.60
N ALA A 223 82.87 -73.08 5.81
CA ALA A 223 84.38 -73.64 5.96
C ALA A 223 85.06 -74.65 4.82
N LYS A 224 86.32 -75.30 4.59
CA LYS A 224 87.91 -75.34 4.80
C LYS A 224 88.84 -76.48 4.00
N VAL A 225 90.26 -76.51 3.83
CA VAL A 225 91.23 -77.55 3.05
C VAL A 225 92.88 -77.69 3.28
N GLY A 226 93.75 -78.64 2.68
CA GLY A 226 95.35 -78.71 2.55
C GLY A 226 96.31 -80.04 2.22
N SER A 227 97.67 -80.04 1.77
CA SER A 227 98.73 -81.23 1.51
C SER A 227 100.33 -81.03 1.09
N VAL A 228 101.35 -82.03 1.00
CA VAL A 228 102.91 -81.95 0.59
C VAL A 228 103.93 -83.25 0.33
N ALA A 229 105.29 -83.22 -0.10
CA ALA A 229 106.37 -84.38 -0.42
C ALA A 229 108.03 -84.17 -0.52
N VAL A 230 109.02 -85.18 -0.78
CA VAL A 230 110.63 -85.15 -0.75
C VAL A 230 111.67 -86.31 -1.37
N GLY A 231 113.09 -86.20 -1.54
CA GLY A 231 114.20 -87.32 -1.81
C GLY A 231 115.81 -87.16 -2.28
N SER A 232 116.76 -88.21 -2.26
CA SER A 232 118.26 -88.57 -2.74
C SER A 232 119.70 -87.97 -2.25
N GLN A 233 120.93 -88.58 -2.46
CA GLN A 233 122.33 -88.14 -1.95
C GLN A 233 123.72 -88.54 -2.64
N THR A 234 124.81 -87.71 -2.48
CA THR A 234 126.32 -87.96 -2.64
C THR A 234 127.17 -87.02 -1.73
N GLY A 235 128.53 -87.16 -1.61
CA GLY A 235 129.34 -86.37 -0.65
C GLY A 235 130.81 -86.00 -1.01
N THR A 236 131.32 -84.92 -0.38
CA THR A 236 132.72 -84.43 -0.50
C THR A 236 133.37 -84.31 0.89
N LEU A 237 134.67 -84.64 1.00
CA LEU A 237 135.45 -84.46 2.22
C LEU A 237 136.45 -83.31 2.05
N THR A 238 136.01 -82.10 2.41
CA THR A 238 136.85 -80.91 2.42
C THR A 238 137.84 -80.96 3.59
N ALA A 239 138.99 -81.59 3.38
CA ALA A 239 140.15 -81.41 4.24
C ALA A 239 140.75 -80.02 3.94
N GLY A 240 140.79 -79.16 4.96
CA GLY A 240 140.97 -77.72 4.84
C GLY A 240 141.89 -77.25 3.72
N THR A 241 141.32 -76.50 2.77
CA THR A 241 142.05 -75.59 1.86
C THR A 241 143.01 -76.20 0.81
N GLY A 242 143.21 -77.52 0.80
CA GLY A 242 144.26 -78.19 0.00
C GLY A 242 143.81 -78.96 -1.26
N GLY A 243 142.50 -79.11 -1.49
CA GLY A 243 141.93 -79.84 -2.63
C GLY A 243 140.95 -80.96 -2.21
N THR A 244 139.88 -81.14 -2.99
CA THR A 244 138.70 -81.90 -2.58
C THR A 244 138.82 -83.40 -2.83
N ALA A 245 139.05 -84.18 -1.77
CA ALA A 245 138.84 -85.62 -1.80
C ALA A 245 137.33 -85.93 -1.92
N THR A 246 136.95 -86.63 -2.99
CA THR A 246 135.57 -87.11 -3.20
C THR A 246 135.43 -88.52 -2.67
N TYR A 247 134.29 -88.84 -2.07
CA TYR A 247 133.92 -90.21 -1.69
C TYR A 247 132.51 -90.53 -2.19
N ASN A 248 132.31 -91.71 -2.74
CA ASN A 248 131.02 -92.13 -3.29
C ASN A 248 130.40 -93.22 -2.41
N ILE A 249 129.09 -93.09 -2.16
CA ILE A 249 128.28 -94.10 -1.47
C ILE A 249 126.99 -94.28 -2.27
N ASN A 250 126.85 -95.40 -2.97
CA ASN A 250 125.67 -95.71 -3.77
C ASN A 250 124.72 -96.63 -2.98
N VAL A 251 123.69 -96.07 -2.35
CA VAL A 251 122.67 -96.85 -1.63
C VAL A 251 121.58 -97.32 -2.58
N LYS A 252 121.38 -98.63 -2.70
CA LYS A 252 120.30 -99.24 -3.49
C LYS A 252 119.39 -100.08 -2.60
N ARG A 253 118.07 -99.91 -2.73
CA ARG A 253 117.08 -100.83 -2.14
C ARG A 253 116.79 -101.96 -3.13
N GLY A 254 117.13 -103.18 -2.75
CA GLY A 254 116.78 -104.39 -3.51
C GLY A 254 115.28 -104.73 -3.38
N THR A 255 114.77 -105.49 -4.34
CA THR A 255 113.36 -105.94 -4.40
C THR A 255 112.93 -106.80 -3.21
N THR A 256 113.88 -107.34 -2.44
CA THR A 256 113.67 -108.14 -1.22
C THR A 256 113.84 -107.34 0.08
N GLY A 257 114.00 -106.02 0.03
CA GLY A 257 114.21 -105.18 1.22
C GLY A 257 115.66 -105.14 1.73
N ALA A 258 116.60 -105.77 1.02
CA ALA A 258 118.03 -105.60 1.26
C ALA A 258 118.52 -104.21 0.84
N PHE A 259 119.54 -103.70 1.54
CA PHE A 259 120.27 -102.48 1.20
C PHE A 259 121.76 -102.78 1.14
N THR A 260 122.42 -102.37 0.05
CA THR A 260 123.88 -102.46 -0.11
C THR A 260 124.47 -101.08 -0.37
N ALA A 261 125.73 -100.90 0.05
CA ALA A 261 126.50 -99.67 -0.12
C ALA A 261 127.99 -99.98 -0.35
N ASP A 262 128.50 -99.58 -1.51
CA ASP A 262 129.92 -99.68 -1.89
C ASP A 262 130.64 -98.36 -1.60
N LEU A 263 131.90 -98.40 -1.17
CA LEU A 263 132.70 -97.22 -0.84
C LEU A 263 133.96 -97.10 -1.72
N SER A 264 134.23 -95.89 -2.20
CA SER A 264 135.43 -95.56 -2.99
C SER A 264 135.77 -94.06 -2.87
N ALA A 265 137.02 -93.69 -3.16
CA ALA A 265 137.49 -92.30 -3.16
C ALA A 265 138.22 -91.92 -4.45
N GLY A 266 138.20 -90.63 -4.78
CA GLY A 266 138.90 -90.05 -5.94
C GLY A 266 139.34 -88.60 -5.70
N ALA A 267 140.15 -88.08 -6.63
CA ALA A 267 140.69 -86.72 -6.61
C ALA A 267 141.52 -86.35 -5.34
N LEU A 268 142.47 -87.21 -4.95
CA LEU A 268 143.40 -86.90 -3.85
C LEU A 268 144.44 -85.83 -4.29
N PRO A 269 144.77 -84.84 -3.44
CA PRO A 269 145.81 -83.84 -3.73
C PRO A 269 147.23 -84.43 -3.85
N SER A 270 148.10 -83.71 -4.55
CA SER A 270 149.52 -84.08 -4.67
C SER A 270 150.20 -84.17 -3.30
N GLY A 271 150.86 -85.30 -3.03
CA GLY A 271 151.53 -85.57 -1.75
C GLY A 271 150.66 -86.27 -0.68
N ALA A 272 149.41 -86.63 -0.97
CA ALA A 272 148.51 -87.31 -0.02
C ALA A 272 148.06 -88.72 -0.50
N SER A 273 147.59 -89.56 0.43
CA SER A 273 147.22 -90.96 0.20
C SER A 273 146.11 -91.43 1.13
N ALA A 274 145.22 -92.31 0.68
CA ALA A 274 144.14 -92.90 1.48
C ALA A 274 143.99 -94.41 1.25
N VAL A 275 143.46 -95.12 2.26
CA VAL A 275 143.15 -96.57 2.25
C VAL A 275 141.84 -96.78 3.03
N PHE A 276 141.02 -97.76 2.63
CA PHE A 276 139.79 -98.19 3.30
C PHE A 276 139.86 -99.69 3.60
N SER A 277 139.29 -100.14 4.71
CA SER A 277 139.13 -101.57 5.01
C SER A 277 137.97 -101.84 5.99
N PRO A 278 137.02 -102.74 5.68
CA PRO A 278 136.70 -103.31 4.36
C PRO A 278 136.09 -102.27 3.39
N SER A 279 135.80 -102.66 2.15
CA SER A 279 135.39 -101.75 1.05
C SER A 279 133.89 -101.74 0.69
N SER A 280 133.05 -102.54 1.34
CA SER A 280 131.62 -102.70 1.01
C SER A 280 130.79 -103.10 2.23
N LEU A 281 129.54 -102.64 2.32
CA LEU A 281 128.61 -102.89 3.43
C LEU A 281 127.22 -103.35 2.94
N SER A 282 126.54 -104.18 3.74
CA SER A 282 125.22 -104.75 3.40
C SER A 282 124.37 -105.03 4.64
N PHE A 283 123.07 -104.70 4.60
CA PHE A 283 122.09 -104.98 5.67
C PHE A 283 120.67 -105.18 5.09
N THR A 284 119.69 -105.61 5.88
CA THR A 284 118.32 -105.94 5.42
C THR A 284 117.22 -105.31 6.26
N SER A 285 116.05 -105.04 5.66
CA SER A 285 114.86 -104.57 6.37
C SER A 285 113.56 -104.98 5.66
N THR A 286 112.56 -105.45 6.40
CA THR A 286 111.34 -106.10 5.88
C THR A 286 110.10 -105.19 5.86
N ASP A 287 110.15 -103.99 6.42
CA ASP A 287 109.05 -103.02 6.41
C ASP A 287 109.13 -102.09 5.18
N SER A 288 107.99 -101.78 4.55
CA SER A 288 107.90 -100.84 3.42
C SER A 288 107.67 -99.38 3.85
N SER A 289 107.33 -99.14 5.12
CA SER A 289 106.95 -97.85 5.70
C SER A 289 108.05 -97.12 6.49
N LYS A 290 109.30 -97.62 6.45
CA LYS A 290 110.42 -97.14 7.28
C LYS A 290 111.66 -96.80 6.43
N THR A 291 112.46 -95.86 6.93
CA THR A 291 113.72 -95.42 6.33
C THR A 291 114.92 -95.99 7.08
N ALA A 292 115.95 -96.40 6.35
CA ALA A 292 117.26 -96.76 6.92
C ALA A 292 118.17 -95.52 6.99
N ALA A 293 119.00 -95.43 8.04
CA ALA A 293 119.95 -94.33 8.22
C ALA A 293 121.39 -94.86 8.15
N LEU A 294 122.24 -94.17 7.37
CA LEU A 294 123.67 -94.40 7.30
C LEU A 294 124.37 -93.24 8.01
N THR A 295 125.19 -93.54 9.02
CA THR A 295 125.87 -92.54 9.84
C THR A 295 127.38 -92.64 9.61
N ILE A 296 127.99 -91.54 9.13
CA ILE A 296 129.45 -91.41 9.03
C ILE A 296 129.91 -90.63 10.25
N THR A 297 130.89 -91.18 10.98
CA THR A 297 131.45 -90.56 12.18
C THR A 297 132.94 -90.31 11.97
N SER A 298 133.33 -89.07 11.72
CA SER A 298 134.74 -88.66 11.76
C SER A 298 135.17 -88.40 13.20
N SER A 299 136.31 -88.97 13.62
CA SER A 299 136.91 -88.60 14.92
C SER A 299 137.57 -87.23 14.75
N ASN A 300 136.90 -86.20 15.25
CA ASN A 300 137.21 -84.81 14.93
C ASN A 300 138.41 -84.28 15.73
N SER A 301 139.53 -83.95 15.07
CA SER A 301 140.53 -83.02 15.60
C SER A 301 141.39 -82.36 14.51
N THR A 302 141.51 -81.03 14.64
CA THR A 302 142.63 -80.13 14.24
C THR A 302 143.62 -80.53 13.14
N LEU A 303 143.89 -79.59 12.22
CA LEU A 303 145.07 -79.63 11.33
C LEU A 303 146.35 -79.91 12.16
N GLY A 304 147.13 -80.90 11.71
CA GLY A 304 148.38 -81.31 12.38
C GLY A 304 148.47 -82.81 12.73
N GLY A 305 147.44 -83.61 12.48
CA GLY A 305 147.42 -85.04 12.86
C GLY A 305 146.78 -85.99 11.85
N THR A 306 147.07 -87.28 12.07
CA THR A 306 146.49 -88.45 11.38
C THR A 306 144.99 -88.55 11.66
N THR A 307 144.13 -88.30 10.67
CA THR A 307 142.66 -88.29 10.87
C THR A 307 142.02 -89.65 10.57
N ASN A 308 141.37 -90.27 11.56
CA ASN A 308 140.55 -91.48 11.37
C ASN A 308 139.06 -91.12 11.10
N PHE A 309 138.36 -91.97 10.37
CA PHE A 309 136.90 -91.91 10.19
C PHE A 309 136.29 -93.31 10.23
N SER A 310 135.00 -93.42 10.57
CA SER A 310 134.23 -94.67 10.47
C SER A 310 132.82 -94.48 9.94
N VAL A 311 132.21 -95.57 9.47
CA VAL A 311 130.88 -95.61 8.86
C VAL A 311 130.07 -96.71 9.52
N THR A 312 128.84 -96.42 9.93
CA THR A 312 127.93 -97.37 10.60
C THR A 312 126.52 -97.23 10.03
N ALA A 313 125.89 -98.36 9.67
CA ALA A 313 124.47 -98.41 9.32
C ALA A 313 123.64 -98.84 10.53
N THR A 314 122.45 -98.26 10.71
CA THR A 314 121.54 -98.60 11.82
C THR A 314 120.09 -98.71 11.38
N ASN A 315 119.39 -99.71 11.92
CA ASN A 315 117.92 -99.76 11.92
C ASN A 315 117.39 -99.30 13.29
N ALA A 316 116.15 -98.82 13.33
CA ALA A 316 115.64 -98.05 14.47
C ALA A 316 115.03 -98.87 15.63
N VAL A 317 115.21 -100.21 15.70
CA VAL A 317 114.51 -101.05 16.70
C VAL A 317 115.38 -102.10 17.41
N SER A 318 116.54 -102.53 16.87
CA SER A 318 117.48 -103.38 17.64
C SER A 318 118.94 -103.29 17.14
N PRO A 319 119.98 -103.34 18.02
CA PRO A 319 121.26 -102.70 17.72
C PRO A 319 122.34 -103.52 16.99
N ILE A 320 122.09 -104.78 16.61
CA ILE A 320 123.16 -105.80 16.58
C ILE A 320 123.92 -105.95 15.24
N ASP A 321 123.32 -105.67 14.07
CA ASP A 321 124.01 -105.82 12.76
C ASP A 321 124.75 -104.55 12.29
N ALA A 322 125.64 -104.04 13.15
CA ALA A 322 126.43 -102.82 12.90
C ALA A 322 127.87 -103.12 12.44
N ALA A 323 128.13 -103.08 11.13
CA ALA A 323 129.47 -103.21 10.54
C ALA A 323 130.16 -101.84 10.33
N SER A 324 131.51 -101.79 10.39
CA SER A 324 132.30 -100.55 10.29
C SER A 324 133.65 -100.68 9.57
N VAL A 325 134.26 -99.53 9.22
CA VAL A 325 135.41 -99.32 8.30
C VAL A 325 136.33 -98.20 8.83
N VAL A 326 137.64 -98.16 8.50
CA VAL A 326 138.59 -97.08 8.90
C VAL A 326 139.60 -96.66 7.78
N GLY A 327 140.08 -95.39 7.78
CA GLY A 327 141.11 -94.81 6.88
C GLY A 327 141.79 -93.50 7.40
N ILE A 328 142.87 -92.98 6.75
CA ILE A 328 143.88 -92.00 7.30
C ILE A 328 144.40 -90.91 6.28
N PHE A 329 144.85 -89.70 6.73
CA PHE A 329 145.42 -88.56 5.92
C PHE A 329 146.38 -87.56 6.69
N LYS A 330 147.24 -86.69 6.05
CA LYS A 330 148.19 -85.67 6.70
C LYS A 330 148.94 -84.63 5.79
N VAL A 331 149.10 -83.32 6.15
CA VAL A 331 149.93 -82.21 5.50
C VAL A 331 150.30 -81.05 6.51
N GLY A 332 151.14 -80.00 6.21
CA GLY A 332 151.22 -78.73 7.01
C GLY A 332 152.19 -77.56 6.64
N SER A 333 151.82 -76.29 6.95
CA SER A 333 152.62 -75.01 7.08
C SER A 333 151.72 -73.80 7.51
N LYS A 334 152.26 -72.64 7.95
CA LYS A 334 151.48 -71.43 8.40
C LYS A 334 150.86 -70.61 7.24
N VAL A 335 149.75 -69.90 7.47
CA VAL A 335 148.99 -69.14 6.42
C VAL A 335 148.37 -67.81 6.92
N THR A 336 148.03 -66.87 6.04
CA THR A 336 147.26 -65.63 6.37
C THR A 336 145.78 -65.77 5.99
N PRO A 337 144.80 -65.46 6.88
CA PRO A 337 143.37 -65.45 6.56
C PRO A 337 142.94 -64.29 5.67
N THR A 338 141.99 -64.57 4.78
CA THR A 338 141.28 -63.60 3.94
C THR A 338 139.99 -63.17 4.63
N ILE A 339 139.75 -61.86 4.76
CA ILE A 339 138.51 -61.33 5.35
C ILE A 339 137.42 -61.20 4.28
N ASN A 340 136.36 -61.98 4.44
CA ASN A 340 135.15 -61.96 3.63
C ASN A 340 134.15 -61.01 4.28
N TRP A 341 134.14 -59.79 3.76
CA TRP A 341 133.23 -58.70 4.11
C TRP A 341 132.98 -57.90 2.82
N SER A 342 131.73 -57.63 2.51
CA SER A 342 131.30 -56.80 1.38
C SER A 342 130.90 -55.41 1.89
N ASN A 343 130.84 -54.42 0.99
CA ASN A 343 130.24 -53.12 1.29
C ASN A 343 128.80 -53.34 1.81
N PRO A 344 128.43 -52.84 3.01
CA PRO A 344 127.07 -52.91 3.50
C PRO A 344 126.12 -52.03 2.66
N ALA A 345 124.83 -52.34 2.69
CA ALA A 345 123.82 -51.48 2.10
C ALA A 345 123.78 -50.10 2.79
N ASN A 346 123.57 -49.04 2.00
CA ASN A 346 123.51 -47.65 2.47
C ASN A 346 122.49 -47.48 3.62
N ILE A 347 122.85 -46.65 4.60
CA ILE A 347 121.98 -46.31 5.74
C ILE A 347 121.55 -44.84 5.67
N THR A 348 120.54 -44.47 6.46
CA THR A 348 120.10 -43.08 6.60
C THR A 348 120.62 -42.50 7.91
N TYR A 349 120.95 -41.20 7.95
CA TYR A 349 121.38 -40.49 9.15
C TYR A 349 120.44 -40.75 10.34
N GLY A 350 121.01 -40.91 11.54
CA GLY A 350 120.32 -41.37 12.74
C GLY A 350 120.30 -42.90 12.92
N THR A 351 120.63 -43.69 11.89
CA THR A 351 120.82 -45.14 12.03
C THR A 351 122.14 -45.45 12.76
N THR A 352 122.09 -46.32 13.77
CA THR A 352 123.29 -46.83 14.45
C THR A 352 123.92 -48.00 13.67
N LEU A 353 125.25 -48.07 13.65
CA LEU A 353 125.97 -49.25 13.13
C LEU A 353 125.65 -50.48 13.99
N SER A 354 125.36 -51.60 13.34
CA SER A 354 124.89 -52.83 13.98
C SER A 354 125.53 -54.08 13.36
N GLY A 355 125.19 -55.26 13.87
CA GLY A 355 125.56 -56.55 13.25
C GLY A 355 125.01 -56.77 11.82
N THR A 356 124.19 -55.86 11.29
CA THR A 356 123.80 -55.85 9.87
C THR A 356 124.91 -55.27 8.97
N GLN A 357 125.66 -54.28 9.46
CA GLN A 357 126.78 -53.67 8.75
C GLN A 357 128.14 -54.28 9.15
N LEU A 358 128.27 -54.69 10.41
CA LEU A 358 129.51 -55.15 11.04
C LEU A 358 129.53 -56.69 11.15
N ASN A 359 129.57 -57.35 9.99
CA ASN A 359 129.35 -58.80 9.83
C ASN A 359 130.44 -59.51 9.00
N ALA A 360 131.68 -59.05 9.09
CA ALA A 360 132.82 -59.70 8.47
C ALA A 360 133.01 -61.15 8.98
N THR A 361 133.44 -62.03 8.07
CA THR A 361 133.97 -63.36 8.38
C THR A 361 135.40 -63.47 7.86
N ALA A 362 136.16 -64.47 8.29
CA ALA A 362 137.54 -64.67 7.87
C ALA A 362 137.77 -66.14 7.54
N THR A 363 138.33 -66.42 6.36
CA THR A 363 138.62 -67.79 5.92
C THR A 363 140.06 -67.91 5.46
N VAL A 364 140.67 -69.09 5.62
CA VAL A 364 141.80 -69.50 4.78
C VAL A 364 141.22 -70.47 3.76
N GLY A 365 141.52 -70.28 2.47
CA GLY A 365 141.20 -71.22 1.37
C GLY A 365 139.75 -71.72 1.26
N GLY A 366 138.77 -71.08 1.91
CA GLY A 366 137.37 -71.48 1.96
C GLY A 366 136.80 -71.64 3.38
N ASP A 367 137.59 -72.16 4.32
CA ASP A 367 137.13 -72.55 5.66
C ASP A 367 137.29 -71.44 6.70
N THR A 368 136.28 -71.23 7.55
CA THR A 368 136.25 -70.15 8.54
C THR A 368 137.28 -70.35 9.65
N VAL A 369 138.14 -69.35 9.84
CA VAL A 369 139.11 -69.31 10.94
C VAL A 369 138.43 -68.74 12.18
N ALA A 370 138.59 -69.42 13.33
CA ALA A 370 138.12 -68.91 14.61
C ALA A 370 139.02 -67.76 15.11
N GLY A 371 138.41 -66.68 15.60
CA GLY A 371 139.09 -65.49 16.07
C GLY A 371 138.11 -64.36 16.41
N SER A 372 138.62 -63.18 16.75
CA SER A 372 137.83 -62.00 17.08
C SER A 372 137.89 -60.93 15.98
N PHE A 373 136.76 -60.25 15.78
CA PHE A 373 136.64 -59.09 14.89
C PHE A 373 136.47 -57.82 15.72
N VAL A 374 137.33 -56.83 15.50
CA VAL A 374 137.20 -55.49 16.10
C VAL A 374 136.91 -54.48 14.99
N TYR A 375 135.77 -53.81 15.09
CA TYR A 375 135.28 -52.85 14.09
C TYR A 375 135.53 -51.40 14.51
N THR A 376 135.92 -50.58 13.53
CA THR A 376 136.11 -49.14 13.67
C THR A 376 135.40 -48.41 12.50
N PRO A 377 134.41 -47.55 12.76
CA PRO A 377 133.76 -47.29 14.05
C PRO A 377 133.01 -48.51 14.62
N ALA A 378 132.78 -48.51 15.93
CA ALA A 378 132.17 -49.62 16.65
C ALA A 378 130.63 -49.66 16.51
N ALA A 379 130.03 -50.81 16.85
CA ALA A 379 128.58 -50.95 16.94
C ALA A 379 127.97 -49.92 17.92
N GLY A 380 126.80 -49.39 17.59
CA GLY A 380 126.14 -48.28 18.31
C GLY A 380 126.51 -46.88 17.82
N THR A 381 127.57 -46.72 17.01
CA THR A 381 127.93 -45.41 16.43
C THR A 381 126.88 -44.95 15.41
N VAL A 382 126.37 -43.72 15.54
CA VAL A 382 125.66 -43.03 14.44
C VAL A 382 126.69 -42.29 13.59
N LEU A 383 126.64 -42.46 12.28
CA LEU A 383 127.51 -41.75 11.34
C LEU A 383 126.83 -40.49 10.80
N ASN A 384 127.62 -39.44 10.54
CA ASN A 384 127.18 -38.29 9.75
C ASN A 384 127.00 -38.67 8.27
N VAL A 385 126.21 -37.87 7.56
CA VAL A 385 125.99 -38.01 6.11
C VAL A 385 127.31 -37.93 5.35
N GLY A 386 127.44 -38.79 4.34
CA GLY A 386 128.63 -38.85 3.48
C GLY A 386 128.69 -40.14 2.67
N ASP A 387 129.20 -40.04 1.44
CA ASP A 387 129.48 -41.20 0.61
C ASP A 387 130.81 -41.85 1.00
N SER A 388 130.88 -43.18 0.87
CA SER A 388 132.08 -43.98 1.15
C SER A 388 132.71 -43.79 2.55
N GLN A 389 131.89 -43.60 3.59
CA GLN A 389 132.33 -43.68 4.98
C GLN A 389 133.05 -45.02 5.19
N THR A 390 134.31 -44.97 5.64
CA THR A 390 135.15 -46.16 5.76
C THR A 390 134.85 -46.90 7.06
N LEU A 391 134.39 -48.14 6.94
CA LEU A 391 134.33 -49.09 8.05
C LEU A 391 135.53 -50.02 7.94
N SER A 392 136.32 -50.14 9.01
CA SER A 392 137.48 -51.03 9.08
C SER A 392 137.24 -52.15 10.09
N VAL A 393 137.80 -53.33 9.82
CA VAL A 393 137.82 -54.47 10.73
C VAL A 393 139.21 -55.09 10.82
N THR A 394 139.65 -55.34 12.05
CA THR A 394 140.80 -56.18 12.36
C THR A 394 140.30 -57.56 12.78
N PHE A 395 140.76 -58.61 12.10
CA PHE A 395 140.55 -60.00 12.50
C PHE A 395 141.80 -60.58 13.15
N THR A 396 141.70 -60.97 14.42
CA THR A 396 142.77 -61.65 15.15
C THR A 396 142.40 -63.13 15.33
N PRO A 397 143.12 -64.07 14.69
CA PRO A 397 142.88 -65.50 14.88
C PRO A 397 143.10 -65.92 16.33
N THR A 398 142.29 -66.87 16.81
CA THR A 398 142.55 -67.55 18.10
C THR A 398 143.82 -68.40 18.02
N ASP A 399 144.11 -68.96 16.85
CA ASP A 399 145.34 -69.71 16.57
C ASP A 399 146.39 -68.86 15.84
N THR A 400 147.11 -68.06 16.63
CA THR A 400 148.32 -67.33 16.17
C THR A 400 149.54 -68.26 15.94
N SER A 401 149.44 -69.53 16.34
CA SER A 401 150.47 -70.54 16.09
C SER A 401 150.44 -71.05 14.66
N ASN A 402 149.29 -71.00 13.96
CA ASN A 402 149.20 -71.34 12.54
C ASN A 402 148.82 -70.15 11.62
N TYR A 403 148.17 -69.10 12.14
CA TYR A 403 147.65 -68.00 11.32
C TYR A 403 148.16 -66.59 11.69
N ASN A 404 148.25 -65.71 10.69
CA ASN A 404 148.56 -64.29 10.87
C ASN A 404 147.30 -63.44 11.12
N THR A 405 147.43 -62.31 11.83
CA THR A 405 146.37 -61.29 11.94
C THR A 405 146.08 -60.64 10.57
N ALA A 406 144.82 -60.32 10.29
CA ALA A 406 144.37 -59.72 9.03
C ALA A 406 143.58 -58.43 9.28
N ASN A 407 143.55 -57.53 8.28
CA ASN A 407 142.78 -56.29 8.30
C ASN A 407 142.02 -56.12 6.97
N LYS A 408 140.85 -55.48 7.01
CA LYS A 408 140.10 -55.09 5.82
C LYS A 408 139.25 -53.84 6.10
N SER A 409 139.02 -53.05 5.06
CA SER A 409 138.03 -51.97 5.07
C SER A 409 136.98 -52.19 3.99
N VAL A 410 135.78 -51.65 4.24
CA VAL A 410 134.65 -51.58 3.31
C VAL A 410 134.05 -50.17 3.37
N SER A 411 133.36 -49.76 2.32
CA SER A 411 132.76 -48.42 2.22
C SER A 411 131.24 -48.48 2.38
N LEU A 412 130.68 -47.57 3.19
CA LEU A 412 129.25 -47.40 3.43
C LEU A 412 128.84 -45.96 3.12
N ASN A 413 127.76 -45.74 2.37
CA ASN A 413 127.21 -44.39 2.21
C ASN A 413 126.11 -44.15 3.25
N VAL A 414 126.08 -42.92 3.78
CA VAL A 414 125.10 -42.45 4.76
C VAL A 414 124.28 -41.34 4.12
N ASN A 415 123.03 -41.63 3.81
CA ASN A 415 122.08 -40.72 3.17
C ASN A 415 121.50 -39.71 4.18
N LYS A 416 121.12 -38.51 3.71
CA LYS A 416 120.40 -37.52 4.53
C LYS A 416 119.07 -38.07 5.05
N ALA A 417 118.77 -37.78 6.31
CA ALA A 417 117.47 -38.07 6.90
C ALA A 417 116.40 -37.08 6.41
N SER A 418 115.15 -37.52 6.33
CA SER A 418 114.02 -36.61 6.14
C SER A 418 113.84 -35.73 7.38
N SER A 419 113.48 -34.47 7.15
CA SER A 419 112.91 -33.59 8.18
C SER A 419 111.41 -33.39 7.91
N THR A 420 110.66 -33.05 8.95
CA THR A 420 109.23 -32.72 8.87
C THR A 420 109.04 -31.33 9.45
N THR A 421 108.73 -30.36 8.58
CA THR A 421 108.21 -29.05 8.99
C THR A 421 106.71 -29.18 9.26
N THR A 422 106.22 -28.43 10.24
CA THR A 422 104.79 -28.36 10.63
C THR A 422 104.43 -26.91 10.87
N VAL A 423 103.39 -26.41 10.20
CA VAL A 423 102.73 -25.12 10.44
C VAL A 423 101.42 -25.38 11.19
N THR A 424 101.16 -24.60 12.23
CA THR A 424 99.91 -24.61 13.00
C THR A 424 99.28 -23.22 12.97
N VAL A 425 98.08 -23.10 12.41
CA VAL A 425 97.27 -21.87 12.39
C VAL A 425 95.79 -22.26 12.43
N ASN A 426 94.93 -21.37 12.94
CA ASN A 426 93.49 -21.59 13.09
C ASN A 426 92.71 -20.52 12.32
N ASN A 427 91.49 -20.85 11.88
CA ASN A 427 90.53 -19.85 11.43
C ASN A 427 90.12 -18.93 12.58
N ALA A 428 89.84 -17.68 12.26
CA ALA A 428 89.38 -16.64 13.18
C ALA A 428 88.17 -15.90 12.62
N SER A 429 87.62 -14.95 13.38
CA SER A 429 86.64 -13.98 12.94
C SER A 429 87.16 -12.58 13.23
N TYR A 430 86.82 -11.59 12.40
CA TYR A 430 87.33 -10.23 12.53
C TYR A 430 86.98 -9.60 13.89
N ASP A 431 88.02 -9.31 14.68
CA ASP A 431 87.99 -8.70 16.01
C ASP A 431 88.92 -7.48 16.13
N GLY A 432 89.64 -7.14 15.06
CA GLY A 432 90.65 -6.08 15.02
C GLY A 432 92.06 -6.50 15.48
N LEU A 433 92.26 -7.77 15.86
CA LEU A 433 93.55 -8.31 16.32
C LEU A 433 94.26 -9.09 15.21
N SER A 434 95.58 -9.29 15.35
CA SER A 434 96.40 -10.02 14.38
C SER A 434 96.40 -11.53 14.66
N HIS A 435 95.92 -12.34 13.72
CA HIS A 435 95.77 -13.79 13.87
C HIS A 435 96.93 -14.53 13.20
N GLY A 436 97.92 -14.90 14.00
CA GLY A 436 99.15 -15.58 13.56
C GLY A 436 99.22 -17.07 13.93
N GLY A 437 99.97 -17.82 13.14
CA GLY A 437 100.31 -19.22 13.39
C GLY A 437 101.73 -19.40 13.97
N THR A 438 102.08 -20.65 14.27
CA THR A 438 103.42 -21.08 14.68
C THR A 438 103.97 -22.13 13.71
N ALA A 439 105.28 -22.30 13.66
CA ALA A 439 105.91 -23.37 12.89
C ALA A 439 107.14 -23.95 13.57
N SER A 440 107.40 -25.23 13.33
CA SER A 440 108.61 -25.92 13.74
C SER A 440 109.05 -26.96 12.72
N VAL A 441 110.30 -27.41 12.81
CA VAL A 441 110.84 -28.54 12.05
C VAL A 441 111.43 -29.58 13.00
N THR A 442 111.14 -30.85 12.72
CA THR A 442 111.61 -32.00 13.49
C THR A 442 112.29 -33.04 12.59
N GLY A 443 113.13 -33.91 13.16
CA GLY A 443 113.82 -34.95 12.40
C GLY A 443 114.62 -35.94 13.26
N ALA A 444 115.25 -36.90 12.60
CA ALA A 444 116.13 -37.87 13.24
C ALA A 444 117.34 -37.20 13.92
N GLY A 445 118.05 -37.91 14.80
CA GLY A 445 119.26 -37.39 15.44
C GLY A 445 119.06 -36.14 16.31
N GLY A 446 117.83 -35.77 16.66
CA GLY A 446 117.52 -34.68 17.60
C GLY A 446 117.17 -33.33 16.98
N LEU A 447 116.92 -33.24 15.66
CA LEU A 447 116.42 -32.00 15.04
C LEU A 447 115.06 -31.61 15.65
N ASN A 448 115.00 -30.44 16.28
CA ASN A 448 113.78 -29.78 16.76
C ASN A 448 114.03 -28.27 16.85
N GLN A 449 113.47 -27.48 15.92
CA GLN A 449 113.70 -26.03 15.83
C GLN A 449 112.41 -25.28 15.46
N THR A 450 112.20 -24.09 16.01
CA THR A 450 111.12 -23.17 15.61
C THR A 450 111.47 -22.46 14.30
N LEU A 451 110.48 -22.26 13.43
CA LEU A 451 110.63 -21.49 12.17
C LEU A 451 109.77 -20.22 12.21
N THR A 452 110.21 -19.17 11.51
CA THR A 452 109.38 -17.99 11.22
C THR A 452 108.28 -18.35 10.22
N VAL A 453 107.04 -17.96 10.52
CA VAL A 453 105.90 -18.11 9.60
C VAL A 453 105.85 -16.90 8.67
N SER A 454 105.67 -17.16 7.37
CA SER A 454 105.35 -16.16 6.35
C SER A 454 103.87 -16.30 5.95
N TYR A 455 103.12 -15.21 6.06
CA TYR A 455 101.73 -15.10 5.67
C TYR A 455 101.63 -14.46 4.28
N SER A 456 100.74 -14.97 3.44
CA SER A 456 100.35 -14.32 2.18
C SER A 456 98.84 -14.44 1.99
N GLY A 457 98.23 -13.47 1.33
CA GLY A 457 96.83 -13.52 0.95
C GLY A 457 96.59 -14.48 -0.21
N ARG A 458 95.43 -15.12 -0.22
CA ARG A 458 94.97 -16.08 -1.23
C ARG A 458 93.56 -15.72 -1.70
N ASN A 459 93.09 -16.38 -2.75
CA ASN A 459 91.83 -16.06 -3.43
C ASN A 459 91.81 -14.57 -3.85
N THR A 460 90.84 -13.78 -3.39
CA THR A 460 90.74 -12.33 -3.65
C THR A 460 91.52 -11.47 -2.65
N THR A 461 92.10 -12.07 -1.61
CA THR A 461 92.73 -11.36 -0.49
C THR A 461 94.11 -10.84 -0.90
N THR A 462 94.23 -9.52 -1.09
CA THR A 462 95.50 -8.90 -1.46
C THR A 462 96.36 -8.65 -0.21
N TYR A 463 97.25 -9.59 0.10
CA TYR A 463 98.23 -9.45 1.18
C TYR A 463 99.57 -10.07 0.74
N GLY A 464 100.65 -9.29 0.73
CA GLY A 464 101.96 -9.76 0.27
C GLY A 464 102.63 -10.72 1.26
N PRO A 465 103.62 -11.53 0.82
CA PRO A 465 104.45 -12.35 1.71
C PRO A 465 105.06 -11.51 2.84
N SER A 466 104.69 -11.82 4.08
CA SER A 466 104.91 -10.98 5.26
C SER A 466 105.15 -11.82 6.50
N ALA A 467 106.07 -11.39 7.37
CA ALA A 467 106.24 -11.97 8.71
C ALA A 467 105.22 -11.41 9.75
N THR A 468 104.50 -10.35 9.40
CA THR A 468 103.40 -9.80 10.20
C THR A 468 102.14 -10.62 9.96
N ALA A 469 101.46 -11.02 11.04
CA ALA A 469 100.18 -11.70 10.95
C ALA A 469 99.05 -10.74 10.54
N PRO A 470 98.14 -11.14 9.64
CA PRO A 470 97.01 -10.32 9.20
C PRO A 470 95.96 -10.14 10.32
N SER A 471 95.23 -9.03 10.26
CA SER A 471 94.12 -8.70 11.17
C SER A 471 92.78 -8.41 10.47
N ASN A 472 92.80 -8.16 9.16
CA ASN A 472 91.60 -7.90 8.36
C ASN A 472 90.93 -9.19 7.91
N ALA A 473 89.63 -9.15 7.61
CA ALA A 473 88.93 -10.29 7.06
C ALA A 473 89.49 -10.70 5.68
N GLY A 474 89.53 -12.00 5.41
CA GLY A 474 90.09 -12.56 4.18
C GLY A 474 90.60 -13.99 4.35
N ASP A 475 91.00 -14.58 3.23
CA ASP A 475 91.65 -15.88 3.16
C ASP A 475 93.18 -15.71 3.10
N TYR A 476 93.89 -16.46 3.93
CA TYR A 476 95.34 -16.36 4.09
C TYR A 476 96.02 -17.73 4.06
N THR A 477 97.27 -17.76 3.62
CA THR A 477 98.15 -18.92 3.60
C THR A 477 99.31 -18.66 4.53
N ALA A 478 99.43 -19.45 5.60
CA ALA A 478 100.59 -19.46 6.50
C ALA A 478 101.58 -20.52 6.03
N SER A 479 102.85 -20.15 5.88
CA SER A 479 103.89 -21.02 5.30
C SER A 479 105.19 -20.96 6.10
N ALA A 480 105.92 -22.08 6.15
CA ALA A 480 107.27 -22.14 6.70
C ALA A 480 108.11 -23.17 5.94
N SER A 481 109.42 -22.92 5.81
CA SER A 481 110.34 -23.84 5.16
C SER A 481 111.66 -23.95 5.91
N PHE A 482 112.12 -25.18 6.09
CA PHE A 482 113.46 -25.53 6.52
C PHE A 482 114.27 -25.92 5.29
N VAL A 483 115.31 -25.14 4.98
CA VAL A 483 116.17 -25.33 3.78
C VAL A 483 117.02 -26.60 3.80
N GLY A 484 116.94 -27.41 4.87
CA GLY A 484 117.82 -28.55 5.11
C GLY A 484 119.10 -28.15 5.82
N ASP A 485 119.86 -29.15 6.26
CA ASP A 485 121.19 -28.96 6.86
C ASP A 485 122.19 -29.99 6.29
N ALA A 486 123.36 -30.16 6.89
CA ALA A 486 124.35 -31.15 6.43
C ALA A 486 123.83 -32.60 6.48
N ASN A 487 123.00 -32.93 7.48
CA ASN A 487 122.50 -34.26 7.78
C ASN A 487 121.01 -34.47 7.37
N HIS A 488 120.24 -33.39 7.20
CA HIS A 488 118.81 -33.43 6.88
C HIS A 488 118.45 -32.86 5.51
N ASN A 489 117.47 -33.49 4.87
CA ASN A 489 116.80 -32.95 3.69
C ASN A 489 115.93 -31.75 4.07
N SER A 490 115.73 -30.83 3.12
CA SER A 490 114.79 -29.72 3.25
C SER A 490 113.35 -30.21 3.43
N SER A 491 112.55 -29.47 4.18
CA SER A 491 111.11 -29.67 4.28
C SER A 491 110.37 -28.34 4.39
N SER A 492 109.09 -28.34 4.08
CA SER A 492 108.23 -27.17 4.17
C SER A 492 106.82 -27.61 4.47
N ASP A 493 106.08 -26.79 5.20
CA ASP A 493 104.65 -26.98 5.39
C ASP A 493 103.91 -25.67 5.17
N THR A 494 102.63 -25.79 4.84
CA THR A 494 101.77 -24.68 4.48
C THR A 494 100.33 -25.01 4.89
N LYS A 495 99.63 -24.02 5.43
CA LYS A 495 98.25 -24.14 5.92
C LYS A 495 97.46 -22.91 5.49
N ASP A 496 96.33 -23.18 4.86
CA ASP A 496 95.33 -22.15 4.58
C ASP A 496 94.44 -21.94 5.80
N TYR A 497 94.08 -20.69 6.07
CA TYR A 497 93.10 -20.30 7.07
C TYR A 497 92.36 -19.04 6.62
N SER A 498 91.28 -18.71 7.31
CA SER A 498 90.52 -17.48 7.04
C SER A 498 90.27 -16.68 8.32
N ILE A 499 90.20 -15.36 8.16
CA ILE A 499 89.63 -14.44 9.12
C ILE A 499 88.25 -14.09 8.56
N ALA A 500 87.19 -14.68 9.12
CA ALA A 500 85.83 -14.48 8.66
C ALA A 500 85.35 -13.03 8.91
N GLN A 501 84.58 -12.48 7.98
CA GLN A 501 83.93 -11.18 8.16
C GLN A 501 83.00 -11.19 9.38
N LYS A 502 82.96 -10.07 10.11
CA LYS A 502 82.04 -9.92 11.25
C LYS A 502 80.66 -9.43 10.76
N ASN A 503 79.57 -10.03 11.24
CA ASN A 503 78.23 -9.54 10.94
C ASN A 503 77.99 -8.17 11.62
N ALA A 504 77.49 -7.20 10.85
CA ALA A 504 77.10 -5.89 11.34
C ALA A 504 75.87 -5.36 10.59
N THR A 505 75.11 -4.47 11.22
CA THR A 505 73.87 -3.91 10.65
C THR A 505 73.84 -2.40 10.84
N TRP A 506 73.54 -1.67 9.76
CA TRP A 506 73.19 -0.24 9.83
C TRP A 506 71.69 -0.07 9.62
N THR A 507 71.00 0.43 10.65
CA THR A 507 69.56 0.72 10.61
C THR A 507 69.37 2.20 10.31
N THR A 508 68.69 2.50 9.22
CA THR A 508 68.30 3.87 8.87
C THR A 508 66.86 4.11 9.30
N ASN A 509 66.56 5.28 9.86
CA ASN A 509 65.19 5.65 10.21
C ASN A 509 64.44 6.14 8.95
N PRO A 510 63.18 5.72 8.74
CA PRO A 510 62.34 6.35 7.72
C PRO A 510 62.03 7.80 8.12
N ASN A 511 61.73 8.65 7.13
CA ASN A 511 61.29 10.02 7.36
C ASN A 511 60.19 10.41 6.34
N SER A 512 59.62 11.61 6.46
CA SER A 512 58.57 12.05 5.54
C SER A 512 58.51 13.57 5.37
N LYS A 513 57.72 14.01 4.37
CA LYS A 513 57.26 15.40 4.23
C LYS A 513 55.87 15.44 3.60
N THR A 514 55.17 16.56 3.72
CA THR A 514 53.96 16.85 2.93
C THR A 514 54.33 17.29 1.51
N TYR A 515 53.49 16.99 0.52
CA TYR A 515 53.66 17.43 -0.87
C TYR A 515 53.82 18.96 -0.98
N GLY A 516 54.75 19.38 -1.84
CA GLY A 516 55.21 20.78 -1.94
C GLY A 516 56.07 21.29 -0.78
N GLY A 517 56.32 20.47 0.25
CA GLY A 517 57.23 20.81 1.35
C GLY A 517 58.71 20.67 0.97
N ALA A 518 59.58 21.35 1.73
CA ALA A 518 61.02 21.11 1.72
C ALA A 518 61.35 19.74 2.35
N ASP A 519 62.52 19.19 2.01
CA ASP A 519 63.03 17.98 2.66
C ASP A 519 63.55 18.33 4.08
N PRO A 520 63.39 17.45 5.09
CA PRO A 520 63.97 17.63 6.42
C PRO A 520 65.50 17.82 6.40
N SER A 521 66.02 18.59 7.35
CA SER A 521 67.46 18.81 7.53
C SER A 521 67.84 18.61 9.01
N PRO A 522 68.57 17.53 9.38
CA PRO A 522 69.09 16.47 8.52
C PRO A 522 67.97 15.60 7.89
N LEU A 523 68.28 14.98 6.75
CA LEU A 523 67.32 14.17 5.97
C LEU A 523 66.72 13.01 6.77
N THR A 524 67.55 12.31 7.55
CA THR A 524 67.12 11.35 8.57
C THR A 524 68.27 11.08 9.55
N THR A 525 68.07 10.13 10.46
CA THR A 525 69.08 9.58 11.38
C THR A 525 69.13 8.05 11.24
N GLY A 526 70.05 7.40 11.95
CA GLY A 526 70.22 5.95 11.94
C GLY A 526 71.38 5.54 12.85
N SER A 527 71.58 4.23 13.03
CA SER A 527 72.57 3.68 13.95
C SER A 527 73.18 2.36 13.45
N GLY A 528 74.45 2.16 13.79
CA GLY A 528 75.19 0.93 13.53
C GLY A 528 75.18 -0.02 14.73
N SER A 529 75.21 -1.33 14.46
CA SER A 529 75.36 -2.39 15.44
C SER A 529 76.27 -3.50 14.90
N GLY A 530 76.97 -4.23 15.78
CA GLY A 530 77.97 -5.25 15.41
C GLY A 530 79.35 -4.70 15.04
N PHE A 531 79.44 -3.47 14.53
CA PHE A 531 80.72 -2.76 14.31
C PHE A 531 81.58 -2.66 15.58
N LEU A 532 82.91 -2.72 15.42
CA LEU A 532 83.87 -2.41 16.49
C LEU A 532 83.96 -0.89 16.68
N ALA A 533 84.02 -0.43 17.92
CA ALA A 533 84.09 1.00 18.22
C ALA A 533 85.34 1.69 17.64
N ALA A 534 86.46 0.96 17.51
CA ALA A 534 87.69 1.46 16.92
C ALA A 534 87.58 1.76 15.41
N ASP A 535 86.66 1.12 14.70
CA ASP A 535 86.48 1.30 13.26
C ASP A 535 85.66 2.56 12.92
N ASN A 536 85.07 3.23 13.92
CA ASN A 536 84.41 4.54 13.82
C ASN A 536 83.39 4.66 12.66
N VAL A 537 82.63 3.58 12.40
CA VAL A 537 81.68 3.55 11.28
C VAL A 537 80.53 4.53 11.48
N THR A 538 80.34 5.42 10.52
CA THR A 538 79.30 6.46 10.46
C THR A 538 78.60 6.44 9.10
N ALA A 539 77.47 7.13 8.96
CA ALA A 539 76.73 7.22 7.70
C ALA A 539 76.33 8.65 7.34
N THR A 540 76.28 8.93 6.04
CA THR A 540 75.57 10.07 5.44
C THR A 540 74.34 9.57 4.70
N TYR A 541 73.29 10.40 4.63
CA TYR A 541 71.99 10.01 4.07
C TYR A 541 71.64 10.84 2.83
N SER A 542 71.24 10.16 1.77
CA SER A 542 70.60 10.73 0.59
C SER A 542 69.27 10.01 0.33
N ARG A 543 68.41 10.57 -0.53
CA ARG A 543 67.20 9.88 -1.01
C ARG A 543 67.09 9.94 -2.52
N ASP A 544 66.25 9.07 -3.08
CA ASP A 544 65.90 9.10 -4.50
C ASP A 544 65.29 10.46 -4.90
N PRO A 545 65.61 10.95 -6.12
CA PRO A 545 65.09 12.22 -6.62
C PRO A 545 63.60 12.10 -6.97
N GLY A 546 62.81 13.06 -6.50
CA GLY A 546 61.39 13.16 -6.82
C GLY A 546 60.62 13.96 -5.77
N ASN A 547 59.39 14.34 -6.12
CA ASN A 547 58.50 15.10 -5.24
C ASN A 547 57.04 14.64 -5.27
N ALA A 548 56.66 13.67 -6.12
CA ALA A 548 55.28 13.21 -6.23
C ALA A 548 54.91 12.23 -5.09
N VAL A 549 53.62 12.10 -4.82
CA VAL A 549 53.10 11.02 -3.95
C VAL A 549 53.10 9.73 -4.77
N VAL A 550 53.91 8.76 -4.36
CA VAL A 550 54.06 7.47 -5.04
C VAL A 550 53.88 6.31 -4.07
N ALA A 551 53.21 5.24 -4.51
CA ALA A 551 53.08 4.02 -3.73
C ALA A 551 54.47 3.40 -3.49
N GLY A 552 54.77 3.10 -2.23
CA GLY A 552 56.10 2.63 -1.81
C GLY A 552 57.08 3.74 -1.40
N GLY A 553 56.83 5.01 -1.71
CA GLY A 553 57.69 6.15 -1.35
C GLY A 553 59.01 6.22 -2.13
N TYR A 554 60.00 6.95 -1.59
CA TYR A 554 61.34 7.11 -2.17
C TYR A 554 62.39 6.46 -1.26
N HIS A 555 63.39 5.77 -1.81
CA HIS A 555 64.41 5.13 -0.97
C HIS A 555 65.32 6.16 -0.30
N ILE A 556 65.68 5.94 0.97
CA ILE A 556 66.77 6.62 1.67
C ILE A 556 67.98 5.70 1.69
N THR A 557 69.07 6.09 1.02
CA THR A 557 70.35 5.39 1.03
C THR A 557 71.25 5.92 2.15
N ALA A 558 71.76 5.02 2.99
CA ALA A 558 72.81 5.33 3.95
C ALA A 558 74.18 4.93 3.37
N THR A 559 75.05 5.92 3.14
CA THR A 559 76.41 5.69 2.66
C THR A 559 77.36 5.61 3.85
N LEU A 560 77.96 4.44 4.09
CA LEU A 560 78.81 4.18 5.26
C LEU A 560 80.26 4.61 5.03
N SER A 561 80.94 5.04 6.09
CA SER A 561 82.35 5.42 6.08
C SER A 561 83.00 5.16 7.45
N PRO A 562 84.33 4.91 7.54
CA PRO A 562 85.32 4.89 6.45
C PRO A 562 85.24 3.61 5.60
N SER A 563 85.38 3.72 4.28
CA SER A 563 85.30 2.58 3.36
C SER A 563 86.36 1.49 3.61
N ALA A 564 87.55 1.88 4.08
CA ALA A 564 88.70 1.00 4.31
C ALA A 564 88.46 -0.11 5.35
N VAL A 565 87.52 0.07 6.28
CA VAL A 565 87.18 -0.93 7.31
C VAL A 565 85.95 -1.78 6.95
N LEU A 566 85.10 -1.33 6.01
CA LEU A 566 83.84 -2.01 5.69
C LEU A 566 84.04 -3.42 5.12
N GLY A 567 85.15 -3.66 4.41
CA GLY A 567 85.50 -4.98 3.88
C GLY A 567 85.70 -6.06 4.97
N ASN A 568 85.90 -5.66 6.22
CA ASN A 568 86.00 -6.57 7.36
C ASN A 568 84.64 -7.08 7.87
N TYR A 569 83.54 -6.57 7.31
CA TYR A 569 82.18 -6.83 7.77
C TYR A 569 81.26 -7.40 6.69
N ASN A 570 80.39 -8.31 7.11
CA ASN A 570 79.19 -8.68 6.37
C ASN A 570 78.07 -7.71 6.80
N ILE A 571 77.87 -6.65 6.01
CA ILE A 571 77.03 -5.51 6.39
C ILE A 571 75.61 -5.65 5.85
N THR A 572 74.63 -5.73 6.74
CA THR A 572 73.23 -5.46 6.41
C THR A 572 72.96 -3.95 6.46
N ASN A 573 72.74 -3.32 5.31
CA ASN A 573 72.36 -1.91 5.21
C ASN A 573 71.26 -1.75 4.15
N ALA A 574 70.02 -1.90 4.59
CA ALA A 574 68.84 -1.86 3.71
C ALA A 574 68.26 -0.44 3.53
N GLY A 575 68.96 0.60 3.97
CA GLY A 575 68.47 1.98 3.96
C GLY A 575 67.12 2.14 4.68
N ALA A 576 66.28 3.06 4.21
CA ALA A 576 64.91 3.26 4.70
C ALA A 576 63.97 3.81 3.59
N ASN A 577 62.76 4.22 3.99
CA ASN A 577 61.78 4.87 3.11
C ASN A 577 61.59 6.35 3.48
N PHE A 578 61.42 7.19 2.46
CA PHE A 578 61.03 8.58 2.56
C PHE A 578 59.63 8.78 1.96
N THR A 579 58.63 8.89 2.84
CA THR A 579 57.23 9.06 2.41
C THR A 579 56.95 10.52 2.06
N ILE A 580 56.41 10.78 0.87
CA ILE A 580 55.75 12.06 0.59
C ILE A 580 54.26 11.87 0.87
N ASN A 581 53.81 12.45 1.97
CA ASN A 581 52.41 12.51 2.35
C ASN A 581 51.68 13.46 1.40
N LYS A 582 50.43 13.14 1.08
CA LYS A 582 49.54 14.04 0.33
C LYS A 582 49.35 15.37 1.05
N ARG A 583 48.93 16.37 0.28
CA ARG A 583 48.61 17.72 0.76
C ARG A 583 47.09 17.91 0.79
N ASP A 584 46.58 18.50 1.87
CA ASP A 584 45.16 18.83 1.98
C ASP A 584 44.79 19.90 0.94
N ALA A 585 43.72 19.67 0.21
CA ALA A 585 43.13 20.64 -0.71
C ALA A 585 41.60 20.52 -0.72
N SER A 586 40.92 21.54 -1.25
CA SER A 586 39.48 21.51 -1.41
C SER A 586 39.00 22.25 -2.65
N VAL A 587 37.90 21.76 -3.20
CA VAL A 587 37.08 22.46 -4.18
C VAL A 587 35.69 22.64 -3.58
N THR A 588 35.16 23.85 -3.67
CA THR A 588 33.84 24.20 -3.13
C THR A 588 33.02 24.88 -4.21
N ALA A 589 31.95 24.22 -4.66
CA ALA A 589 30.97 24.86 -5.53
C ALA A 589 30.20 25.97 -4.78
N HIS A 590 29.77 27.00 -5.51
CA HIS A 590 28.80 27.97 -4.99
C HIS A 590 27.39 27.54 -5.36
N ALA A 591 26.43 27.81 -4.47
CA ALA A 591 25.01 27.62 -4.78
C ALA A 591 24.54 28.61 -5.86
N ALA A 592 23.57 28.18 -6.67
CA ALA A 592 22.94 29.00 -7.70
C ALA A 592 21.46 28.64 -7.82
N SER A 593 20.66 29.44 -8.52
CA SER A 593 19.30 29.07 -8.87
C SER A 593 18.87 29.67 -10.21
N LYS A 594 17.74 29.19 -10.73
CA LYS A 594 17.00 29.84 -11.80
C LYS A 594 15.49 29.62 -11.61
N THR A 595 14.68 30.49 -12.18
CA THR A 595 13.24 30.24 -12.35
C THR A 595 13.00 29.18 -13.43
N TYR A 596 11.98 28.35 -13.27
CA TYR A 596 11.57 27.34 -14.25
C TYR A 596 11.41 27.90 -15.67
N GLY A 597 12.02 27.22 -16.66
CA GLY A 597 12.10 27.67 -18.05
C GLY A 597 13.11 28.79 -18.33
N GLY A 598 13.87 29.25 -17.33
CA GLY A 598 15.01 30.15 -17.51
C GLY A 598 16.26 29.44 -18.05
N VAL A 599 17.24 30.23 -18.50
CA VAL A 599 18.60 29.73 -18.80
C VAL A 599 19.38 29.47 -17.50
N ASP A 600 20.33 28.54 -17.55
CA ASP A 600 21.24 28.30 -16.42
C ASP A 600 22.21 29.46 -16.22
N PRO A 601 22.41 29.98 -14.99
CA PRO A 601 23.52 30.88 -14.69
C PRO A 601 24.87 30.16 -14.78
N ALA A 602 25.95 30.93 -14.95
CA ALA A 602 27.31 30.39 -14.92
C ALA A 602 27.61 29.79 -13.53
N LEU A 603 27.90 28.48 -13.50
CA LEU A 603 28.25 27.76 -12.27
C LEU A 603 29.69 28.09 -11.86
N THR A 604 29.91 28.35 -10.57
CA THR A 604 31.22 28.79 -10.04
C THR A 604 31.56 28.09 -8.73
N GLY A 605 32.78 28.33 -8.23
CA GLY A 605 33.25 27.85 -6.95
C GLY A 605 34.64 28.39 -6.63
N THR A 606 35.28 27.80 -5.61
CA THR A 606 36.63 28.14 -5.14
C THR A 606 37.52 26.91 -5.04
N LEU A 607 38.84 27.14 -5.11
CA LEU A 607 39.90 26.15 -4.95
C LEU A 607 40.85 26.59 -3.84
N THR A 608 41.19 25.69 -2.92
CA THR A 608 42.08 25.96 -1.77
C THR A 608 43.09 24.83 -1.58
N GLY A 609 44.27 25.13 -1.04
CA GLY A 609 45.31 24.15 -0.68
C GLY A 609 46.24 23.72 -1.83
N PHE A 610 45.75 23.68 -3.07
CA PHE A 610 46.52 23.38 -4.27
C PHE A 610 47.75 24.30 -4.46
N LEU A 611 48.84 23.74 -5.00
CA LEU A 611 50.04 24.50 -5.36
C LEU A 611 49.83 25.25 -6.68
N PRO A 612 50.21 26.54 -6.78
CA PRO A 612 50.07 27.31 -8.03
C PRO A 612 50.80 26.72 -9.24
N ALA A 613 51.90 25.98 -9.00
CA ALA A 613 52.70 25.34 -10.06
C ALA A 613 51.99 24.16 -10.75
N ASP A 614 50.99 23.56 -10.09
CA ASP A 614 50.28 22.38 -10.60
C ASP A 614 49.14 22.73 -11.56
N GLY A 615 48.79 24.02 -11.68
CA GLY A 615 47.80 24.52 -12.63
C GLY A 615 46.37 24.01 -12.40
N VAL A 616 46.05 23.52 -11.20
CA VAL A 616 44.74 22.91 -10.90
C VAL A 616 43.61 23.93 -11.10
N SER A 617 42.64 23.53 -11.91
CA SER A 617 41.47 24.28 -12.32
C SER A 617 40.21 23.43 -12.14
N ALA A 618 39.04 24.08 -12.07
CA ALA A 618 37.75 23.42 -11.86
C ALA A 618 36.74 23.84 -12.92
N THR A 619 36.00 22.87 -13.46
CA THR A 619 34.75 23.09 -14.19
C THR A 619 33.58 22.65 -13.32
N TYR A 620 32.52 23.47 -13.27
CA TYR A 620 31.35 23.22 -12.41
C TYR A 620 30.16 22.81 -13.28
N GLY A 621 29.44 21.78 -12.83
CA GLY A 621 28.32 21.19 -13.58
C GLY A 621 27.22 20.68 -12.65
N ARG A 622 26.00 20.56 -13.18
CA ARG A 622 24.86 19.90 -12.54
C ARG A 622 24.34 18.77 -13.44
N ALA A 623 23.56 17.85 -12.87
CA ALA A 623 22.80 16.89 -13.67
C ALA A 623 21.74 17.60 -14.53
N ALA A 624 21.49 17.07 -15.73
CA ALA A 624 20.46 17.57 -16.63
C ALA A 624 19.05 17.30 -16.07
N GLY A 625 18.14 18.26 -16.24
CA GLY A 625 16.77 18.20 -15.76
C GLY A 625 16.21 19.60 -15.54
N GLU A 626 14.92 19.80 -15.78
CA GLU A 626 14.31 21.14 -15.78
C GLU A 626 13.13 21.29 -14.81
N THR A 627 12.68 20.23 -14.15
CA THR A 627 11.60 20.29 -13.15
C THR A 627 12.00 21.12 -11.93
N VAL A 628 11.01 21.71 -11.24
CA VAL A 628 11.22 22.37 -9.94
C VAL A 628 11.70 21.36 -8.91
N ALA A 629 12.98 21.40 -8.61
CA ALA A 629 13.69 20.48 -7.73
C ALA A 629 15.04 21.09 -7.28
N GLY A 630 15.65 20.48 -6.27
CA GLY A 630 17.06 20.70 -5.95
C GLY A 630 17.95 19.75 -6.75
N TYR A 631 18.92 20.32 -7.47
CA TYR A 631 19.98 19.60 -8.17
C TYR A 631 21.33 19.84 -7.47
N THR A 632 22.28 18.91 -7.62
CA THR A 632 23.62 19.05 -7.03
C THR A 632 24.60 19.64 -8.05
N ILE A 633 25.31 20.70 -7.66
CA ILE A 633 26.48 21.24 -8.36
C ILE A 633 27.71 20.47 -7.89
N ILE A 634 28.40 19.85 -8.84
CA ILE A 634 29.67 19.15 -8.63
C ILE A 634 30.79 19.89 -9.38
N ALA A 635 32.03 19.66 -8.96
CA ALA A 635 33.23 20.21 -9.59
C ALA A 635 34.11 19.09 -10.15
N THR A 636 34.55 19.24 -11.40
CA THR A 636 35.52 18.36 -12.04
C THR A 636 36.87 19.08 -12.09
N LEU A 637 37.93 18.43 -11.60
CA LEU A 637 39.27 19.03 -11.51
C LEU A 637 40.19 18.60 -12.65
N SER A 638 41.06 19.51 -13.08
CA SER A 638 42.03 19.30 -14.16
C SER A 638 43.32 20.10 -13.90
N PRO A 639 44.52 19.55 -14.19
CA PRO A 639 44.79 18.27 -14.84
C PRO A 639 44.77 17.08 -13.87
N ALA A 640 44.22 15.93 -14.30
CA ALA A 640 44.09 14.75 -13.43
C ALA A 640 45.42 14.21 -12.88
N ALA A 641 46.51 14.36 -13.65
CA ALA A 641 47.83 13.78 -13.34
C ALA A 641 48.49 14.31 -12.04
N VAL A 642 48.09 15.50 -11.55
CA VAL A 642 48.62 16.07 -10.29
C VAL A 642 47.72 15.81 -9.09
N LEU A 643 46.46 15.42 -9.29
CA LEU A 643 45.46 15.29 -8.21
C LEU A 643 45.80 14.18 -7.21
N GLY A 644 46.53 13.14 -7.65
CA GLY A 644 47.01 12.07 -6.77
C GLY A 644 47.95 12.54 -5.65
N ASN A 645 48.54 13.73 -5.78
CA ASN A 645 49.38 14.34 -4.75
C ASN A 645 48.59 14.98 -3.58
N TYR A 646 47.26 14.97 -3.67
CA TYR A 646 46.37 15.67 -2.75
C TYR A 646 45.33 14.74 -2.12
N ASP A 647 44.91 15.08 -0.90
CA ASP A 647 43.64 14.62 -0.34
C ASP A 647 42.63 15.77 -0.51
N ILE A 648 41.69 15.56 -1.44
CA ILE A 648 40.83 16.62 -1.98
C ILE A 648 39.43 16.48 -1.37
N THR A 649 39.02 17.49 -0.61
CA THR A 649 37.63 17.63 -0.15
C THR A 649 36.79 18.25 -1.27
N TYR A 650 35.79 17.51 -1.76
CA TYR A 650 34.82 17.98 -2.76
C TYR A 650 33.54 18.45 -2.06
N ASN A 651 33.42 19.76 -1.84
CA ASN A 651 32.21 20.37 -1.30
C ASN A 651 31.25 20.73 -2.45
N THR A 652 30.10 20.08 -2.49
CA THR A 652 29.03 20.35 -3.45
C THR A 652 28.15 21.52 -2.98
N ALA A 653 27.31 22.02 -3.88
CA ALA A 653 26.31 23.05 -3.57
C ALA A 653 24.98 22.76 -4.26
N SER A 654 23.90 23.38 -3.80
CA SER A 654 22.57 23.26 -4.41
C SER A 654 22.41 24.18 -5.62
N PHE A 655 21.86 23.64 -6.70
CA PHE A 655 21.21 24.38 -7.77
C PHE A 655 19.71 24.21 -7.63
N THR A 656 18.96 25.27 -7.30
CA THR A 656 17.48 25.17 -7.26
C THR A 656 16.87 25.64 -8.57
N ILE A 657 15.89 24.87 -9.07
CA ILE A 657 14.94 25.40 -10.05
C ILE A 657 13.73 25.87 -9.26
N ASP A 658 13.63 27.18 -9.12
CA ASP A 658 12.57 27.87 -8.39
C ASP A 658 11.32 27.92 -9.27
N LYS A 659 10.13 27.84 -8.65
CA LYS A 659 8.85 27.86 -9.37
C LYS A 659 8.69 29.13 -10.20
N LYS A 660 8.05 28.99 -11.37
CA LYS A 660 7.61 30.14 -12.16
C LYS A 660 6.23 30.61 -11.74
N ASP A 661 6.05 31.91 -11.54
CA ASP A 661 4.73 32.50 -11.29
C ASP A 661 3.81 32.27 -12.49
N ALA A 662 2.60 31.79 -12.22
CA ALA A 662 1.55 31.66 -13.21
C ALA A 662 0.18 31.92 -12.57
N SER A 663 -0.83 32.19 -13.39
CA SER A 663 -2.18 32.40 -12.89
C SER A 663 -3.24 31.90 -13.85
N VAL A 664 -4.36 31.46 -13.28
CA VAL A 664 -5.61 31.26 -13.99
C VAL A 664 -6.66 32.19 -13.42
N THR A 665 -7.33 32.93 -14.29
CA THR A 665 -8.35 33.92 -13.91
C THR A 665 -9.62 33.65 -14.69
N PRO A 666 -10.64 33.00 -14.07
CA PRO A 666 -11.96 32.89 -14.65
C PRO A 666 -12.58 34.28 -14.90
N ASN A 667 -13.43 34.37 -15.91
CA ASN A 667 -14.25 35.55 -16.15
C ASN A 667 -15.52 35.47 -15.30
N ALA A 668 -15.95 36.60 -14.72
CA ALA A 668 -17.23 36.66 -14.03
C ALA A 668 -18.39 36.40 -15.00
N ALA A 669 -19.44 35.72 -14.53
CA ALA A 669 -20.61 35.37 -15.32
C ALA A 669 -21.89 35.54 -14.49
N SER A 670 -23.04 35.51 -15.16
CA SER A 670 -24.32 35.58 -14.44
C SER A 670 -25.46 34.93 -15.23
N LYS A 671 -26.52 34.57 -14.51
CA LYS A 671 -27.81 34.20 -15.08
C LYS A 671 -28.97 34.74 -14.26
N THR A 672 -30.18 34.59 -14.76
CA THR A 672 -31.42 34.78 -13.98
C THR A 672 -31.80 33.44 -13.33
N TYR A 673 -32.43 33.49 -12.16
CA TYR A 673 -32.93 32.28 -11.46
C TYR A 673 -33.76 31.38 -12.40
N GLY A 674 -33.47 30.08 -12.39
CA GLY A 674 -34.09 29.07 -13.27
C GLY A 674 -33.64 29.11 -14.76
N GLY A 675 -32.75 30.02 -15.14
CA GLY A 675 -32.12 30.00 -16.47
C GLY A 675 -31.03 28.93 -16.61
N VAL A 676 -30.62 28.65 -17.85
CA VAL A 676 -29.42 27.84 -18.14
C VAL A 676 -28.14 28.61 -17.80
N ASP A 677 -27.06 27.88 -17.55
CA ASP A 677 -25.74 28.48 -17.33
C ASP A 677 -25.12 28.96 -18.66
N PRO A 678 -24.54 30.18 -18.70
CA PRO A 678 -23.70 30.60 -19.83
C PRO A 678 -22.40 29.80 -19.88
N ALA A 679 -21.77 29.74 -21.05
CA ALA A 679 -20.45 29.12 -21.21
C ALA A 679 -19.40 29.85 -20.35
N LEU A 680 -18.81 29.14 -19.39
CA LEU A 680 -17.78 29.66 -18.51
C LEU A 680 -16.43 29.78 -19.26
N SER A 681 -15.68 30.84 -18.97
CA SER A 681 -14.43 31.17 -19.65
C SER A 681 -13.44 31.83 -18.68
N GLY A 682 -12.23 32.10 -19.15
CA GLY A 682 -11.19 32.77 -18.38
C GLY A 682 -9.90 32.93 -19.18
N THR A 683 -8.83 33.32 -18.49
CA THR A 683 -7.50 33.53 -19.05
C THR A 683 -6.43 32.77 -18.27
N LEU A 684 -5.33 32.47 -18.96
CA LEU A 684 -4.12 31.85 -18.41
C LEU A 684 -2.93 32.79 -18.63
N SER A 685 -2.04 32.89 -17.65
CA SER A 685 -0.84 33.74 -17.71
C SER A 685 0.35 33.05 -17.04
N GLY A 686 1.57 33.42 -17.42
CA GLY A 686 2.83 32.90 -16.87
C GLY A 686 3.28 31.53 -17.38
N PHE A 687 2.36 30.63 -17.73
CA PHE A 687 2.67 29.29 -18.27
C PHE A 687 3.54 29.31 -19.53
N LEU A 688 4.45 28.34 -19.66
CA LEU A 688 5.28 28.13 -20.84
C LEU A 688 4.48 27.41 -21.93
N ALA A 689 4.68 27.82 -23.18
CA ALA A 689 3.92 27.28 -24.32
C ALA A 689 4.16 25.76 -24.55
N GLY A 690 5.34 25.24 -24.19
CA GLY A 690 5.66 23.82 -24.33
C GLY A 690 4.85 22.90 -23.40
N ASP A 691 4.46 23.40 -22.22
CA ASP A 691 3.77 22.60 -21.20
C ASP A 691 2.28 22.37 -21.52
N SER A 692 1.77 23.06 -22.54
CA SER A 692 0.40 22.87 -23.08
C SER A 692 -0.71 23.01 -22.02
N VAL A 693 -0.50 23.84 -20.99
CA VAL A 693 -1.45 24.03 -19.90
C VAL A 693 -2.76 24.64 -20.42
N SER A 694 -3.86 23.98 -20.07
CA SER A 694 -5.23 24.31 -20.44
C SER A 694 -6.10 24.40 -19.18
N ALA A 695 -7.24 25.08 -19.29
CA ALA A 695 -8.18 25.27 -18.19
C ALA A 695 -9.59 24.83 -18.59
N THR A 696 -10.26 24.09 -17.70
CA THR A 696 -11.71 23.91 -17.72
C THR A 696 -12.33 24.70 -16.57
N TYR A 697 -13.44 25.39 -16.83
CA TYR A 697 -14.08 26.28 -15.87
C TYR A 697 -15.36 25.65 -15.34
N GLY A 698 -15.53 25.67 -14.02
CA GLY A 698 -16.73 25.21 -13.32
C GLY A 698 -17.17 26.24 -12.29
N ARG A 699 -18.32 26.01 -11.65
CA ARG A 699 -18.78 26.81 -10.52
C ARG A 699 -19.23 25.94 -9.36
N THR A 700 -19.28 26.50 -8.15
CA THR A 700 -19.89 25.82 -7.00
C THR A 700 -21.37 25.53 -7.23
N THR A 701 -21.83 24.38 -6.70
CA THR A 701 -23.17 23.85 -6.92
C THR A 701 -24.23 24.63 -6.13
N GLY A 702 -25.38 24.86 -6.78
CA GLY A 702 -26.53 25.55 -6.19
C GLY A 702 -27.19 26.48 -7.21
N GLU A 703 -28.49 26.72 -7.03
CA GLU A 703 -29.31 27.40 -8.02
C GLU A 703 -30.04 28.64 -7.48
N THR A 704 -29.82 29.01 -6.21
CA THR A 704 -30.61 30.04 -5.52
C THR A 704 -29.90 31.39 -5.48
N VAL A 705 -30.68 32.47 -5.55
CA VAL A 705 -30.16 33.84 -5.33
C VAL A 705 -29.58 33.99 -3.93
N ALA A 706 -30.14 33.29 -2.93
CA ALA A 706 -29.63 33.31 -1.57
C ALA A 706 -28.22 32.71 -1.42
N GLY A 707 -27.78 31.86 -2.36
CA GLY A 707 -26.41 31.35 -2.44
C GLY A 707 -25.51 32.13 -3.41
N SER A 708 -26.00 33.20 -4.02
CA SER A 708 -25.26 34.03 -4.98
C SER A 708 -24.42 35.11 -4.25
N PRO A 709 -23.19 35.40 -4.69
CA PRO A 709 -22.48 34.81 -5.84
C PRO A 709 -21.94 33.40 -5.55
N TYR A 710 -22.14 32.50 -6.51
CA TYR A 710 -21.44 31.23 -6.55
C TYR A 710 -20.02 31.45 -7.07
N THR A 711 -19.08 30.58 -6.69
CA THR A 711 -17.66 30.75 -7.02
C THR A 711 -17.35 30.04 -8.33
N ILE A 712 -16.90 30.76 -9.35
CA ILE A 712 -16.28 30.19 -10.55
C ILE A 712 -14.82 29.85 -10.21
N SER A 713 -14.43 28.61 -10.48
CA SER A 713 -13.07 28.10 -10.35
C SER A 713 -12.59 27.47 -11.66
N ALA A 714 -11.28 27.30 -11.78
CA ALA A 714 -10.66 26.64 -12.92
C ALA A 714 -9.90 25.39 -12.47
N THR A 715 -10.08 24.31 -13.21
CA THR A 715 -9.27 23.09 -13.12
C THR A 715 -8.25 23.11 -14.25
N LEU A 716 -6.96 22.95 -13.92
CA LEU A 716 -5.88 22.98 -14.90
C LEU A 716 -5.42 21.59 -15.32
N SER A 717 -5.03 21.45 -16.59
CA SER A 717 -4.57 20.19 -17.17
C SER A 717 -3.46 20.44 -18.22
N PRO A 718 -2.39 19.61 -18.29
CA PRO A 718 -2.17 18.39 -17.51
C PRO A 718 -1.63 18.68 -16.10
N ALA A 719 -2.09 17.92 -15.09
CA ALA A 719 -1.70 18.16 -13.70
C ALA A 719 -0.19 17.98 -13.43
N ALA A 720 0.49 17.12 -14.20
CA ALA A 720 1.89 16.75 -13.99
C ALA A 720 2.90 17.91 -14.15
N VAL A 721 2.59 18.93 -14.96
CA VAL A 721 3.48 20.10 -15.16
C VAL A 721 3.24 21.21 -14.14
N LEU A 722 2.09 21.21 -13.45
CA LEU A 722 1.69 22.30 -12.54
C LEU A 722 2.59 22.42 -11.31
N GLY A 723 3.27 21.34 -10.91
CA GLY A 723 4.27 21.37 -9.83
C GLY A 723 5.44 22.32 -10.10
N ASN A 724 5.71 22.63 -11.37
CA ASN A 724 6.77 23.56 -11.77
C ASN A 724 6.38 25.05 -11.63
N TYR A 725 5.14 25.33 -11.23
CA TYR A 725 4.57 26.66 -11.15
C TYR A 725 4.08 26.99 -9.75
N GLU A 726 4.14 28.28 -9.39
CA GLU A 726 3.36 28.83 -8.28
C GLU A 726 2.10 29.44 -8.88
N VAL A 727 1.04 28.61 -8.93
CA VAL A 727 -0.19 28.95 -9.64
C VAL A 727 -1.14 29.72 -8.72
N THR A 728 -1.34 30.99 -9.04
CA THR A 728 -2.43 31.78 -8.46
C THR A 728 -3.75 31.36 -9.10
N TYR A 729 -4.55 30.59 -8.35
CA TYR A 729 -5.93 30.26 -8.71
C TYR A 729 -6.86 31.40 -8.29
N ASN A 730 -7.04 32.39 -9.17
CA ASN A 730 -8.08 33.39 -8.97
C ASN A 730 -9.46 32.75 -9.16
N THR A 731 -10.47 33.30 -8.50
CA THR A 731 -11.88 32.96 -8.68
C THR A 731 -12.65 34.15 -9.25
N ALA A 732 -13.83 33.89 -9.78
CA ALA A 732 -14.74 34.95 -10.21
C ALA A 732 -16.17 34.67 -9.73
N GLU A 733 -17.00 35.71 -9.68
CA GLU A 733 -18.40 35.56 -9.28
C GLU A 733 -19.25 34.98 -10.41
N PHE A 734 -20.05 33.95 -10.08
CA PHE A 734 -21.21 33.53 -10.85
C PHE A 734 -22.47 34.03 -10.14
N LYS A 735 -23.05 35.11 -10.66
CA LYS A 735 -24.20 35.76 -10.02
C LYS A 735 -25.52 35.18 -10.53
N ILE A 736 -26.35 34.65 -9.64
CA ILE A 736 -27.76 34.36 -9.95
C ILE A 736 -28.58 35.57 -9.53
N ASN A 737 -29.11 36.28 -10.51
CA ASN A 737 -29.99 37.42 -10.31
C ASN A 737 -31.44 36.94 -10.08
N LYS A 738 -32.21 37.68 -9.26
CA LYS A 738 -33.63 37.40 -9.03
C LYS A 738 -34.41 37.37 -10.34
N ALA A 739 -35.21 36.33 -10.53
CA ALA A 739 -36.21 36.27 -11.58
C ALA A 739 -37.39 37.20 -11.26
N THR A 740 -38.07 37.71 -12.28
CA THR A 740 -39.37 38.37 -12.08
C THR A 740 -40.47 37.32 -12.24
N PRO A 741 -41.30 37.06 -11.22
CA PRO A 741 -42.39 36.09 -11.33
C PRO A 741 -43.49 36.63 -12.25
N THR A 742 -44.20 35.73 -12.94
CA THR A 742 -45.35 36.13 -13.76
C THR A 742 -46.56 36.29 -12.85
N ILE A 743 -47.17 37.48 -12.87
CA ILE A 743 -48.34 37.79 -12.05
C ILE A 743 -49.59 37.75 -12.92
N THR A 744 -50.49 36.81 -12.62
CA THR A 744 -51.80 36.70 -13.26
C THR A 744 -52.87 37.21 -12.30
N VAL A 745 -53.56 38.29 -12.68
CA VAL A 745 -54.70 38.83 -11.91
C VAL A 745 -55.96 38.06 -12.28
N ALA A 746 -56.66 37.53 -11.29
CA ALA A 746 -57.90 36.78 -11.44
C ALA A 746 -59.05 37.52 -10.76
N ALA A 747 -59.83 38.24 -11.58
CA ALA A 747 -61.14 38.77 -11.22
C ALA A 747 -62.23 37.72 -11.48
N ASP A 748 -63.31 37.78 -10.70
CA ASP A 748 -64.56 37.08 -11.05
C ASP A 748 -65.17 37.77 -12.30
N PRO A 749 -65.47 37.03 -13.38
CA PRO A 749 -65.91 37.61 -14.65
C PRO A 749 -67.35 38.13 -14.66
N MET A 750 -68.17 37.91 -13.62
CA MET A 750 -69.60 38.25 -13.63
C MET A 750 -70.11 38.93 -12.34
N LEU A 751 -69.30 39.82 -11.75
CA LEU A 751 -69.77 40.63 -10.61
C LEU A 751 -70.83 41.66 -11.01
N ILE A 752 -71.82 41.79 -10.13
CA ILE A 752 -72.92 42.76 -10.19
C ILE A 752 -72.93 43.50 -8.86
N PHE A 753 -73.20 44.80 -8.87
CA PHE A 753 -73.25 45.64 -7.67
C PHE A 753 -74.19 45.05 -6.60
N ASP A 754 -73.66 44.76 -5.41
CA ASP A 754 -74.43 44.27 -4.26
C ASP A 754 -74.36 45.21 -3.03
N GLY A 755 -73.41 46.15 -3.03
CA GLY A 755 -73.09 47.06 -1.92
C GLY A 755 -71.90 46.62 -1.07
N ASN A 756 -71.34 45.43 -1.28
CA ASN A 756 -70.14 44.95 -0.62
C ASN A 756 -68.88 45.35 -1.41
N ALA A 757 -67.70 45.25 -0.77
CA ALA A 757 -66.43 45.55 -1.41
C ALA A 757 -65.85 44.29 -2.09
N HIS A 758 -65.58 44.35 -3.39
CA HIS A 758 -65.16 43.19 -4.19
C HIS A 758 -63.64 43.16 -4.38
N SER A 759 -62.97 42.15 -3.83
CA SER A 759 -61.53 41.96 -3.99
C SER A 759 -61.18 40.95 -5.08
N THR A 760 -60.26 41.30 -5.97
CA THR A 760 -59.63 40.33 -6.89
C THR A 760 -58.69 39.38 -6.16
N THR A 761 -58.40 38.24 -6.78
CA THR A 761 -57.26 37.39 -6.43
C THR A 761 -56.14 37.55 -7.47
N ALA A 762 -54.95 37.06 -7.17
CA ALA A 762 -53.86 36.95 -8.13
C ALA A 762 -52.98 35.75 -7.78
N THR A 763 -52.29 35.21 -8.79
CA THR A 763 -51.29 34.17 -8.63
C THR A 763 -49.93 34.67 -9.13
N ALA A 764 -48.87 34.27 -8.43
CA ALA A 764 -47.49 34.51 -8.83
C ALA A 764 -46.88 33.17 -9.18
N VAL A 765 -46.54 32.96 -10.45
CA VAL A 765 -45.89 31.73 -10.90
C VAL A 765 -44.44 32.00 -11.31
N GLY A 766 -43.61 30.97 -11.15
CA GLY A 766 -42.19 31.01 -11.43
C GLY A 766 -41.86 31.12 -12.92
N VAL A 767 -40.57 31.02 -13.24
CA VAL A 767 -40.09 31.01 -14.64
C VAL A 767 -40.51 29.75 -15.41
N ASP A 768 -41.02 28.72 -14.73
CA ASP A 768 -41.66 27.54 -15.30
C ASP A 768 -43.17 27.72 -15.61
N GLY A 769 -43.71 28.92 -15.35
CA GLY A 769 -45.12 29.26 -15.57
C GLY A 769 -46.13 28.48 -14.71
N THR A 770 -45.68 27.68 -13.74
CA THR A 770 -46.54 26.69 -13.05
C THR A 770 -46.29 26.59 -11.55
N THR A 771 -45.04 26.69 -11.07
CA THR A 771 -44.75 26.65 -9.62
C THR A 771 -45.12 27.96 -8.96
N ALA A 772 -45.95 27.91 -7.91
CA ALA A 772 -46.35 29.10 -7.16
C ALA A 772 -45.17 29.70 -6.37
N VAL A 773 -44.94 31.01 -6.52
CA VAL A 773 -43.90 31.76 -5.82
C VAL A 773 -44.45 32.31 -4.51
N THR A 774 -43.71 32.17 -3.41
CA THR A 774 -44.16 32.64 -2.10
C THR A 774 -44.03 34.16 -1.96
N GLY A 775 -45.04 34.79 -1.35
CA GLY A 775 -45.11 36.22 -1.13
C GLY A 775 -46.51 36.68 -0.73
N SER A 776 -46.71 38.00 -0.73
CA SER A 776 -48.01 38.63 -0.47
C SER A 776 -48.43 39.52 -1.64
N PHE A 777 -49.74 39.68 -1.81
CA PHE A 777 -50.34 40.61 -2.76
C PHE A 777 -50.91 41.82 -2.03
N SER A 778 -50.64 43.00 -2.59
CA SER A 778 -51.42 44.20 -2.36
C SER A 778 -52.11 44.59 -3.67
N PHE A 779 -53.39 44.95 -3.59
CA PHE A 779 -54.18 45.32 -4.76
C PHE A 779 -54.50 46.81 -4.70
N THR A 780 -54.46 47.47 -5.86
CA THR A 780 -55.08 48.77 -6.04
C THR A 780 -56.06 48.75 -7.21
N TYR A 781 -57.11 49.56 -7.10
CA TYR A 781 -58.24 49.63 -8.01
C TYR A 781 -58.39 51.10 -8.41
N ASP A 782 -58.06 51.46 -9.65
CA ASP A 782 -57.86 52.86 -10.07
C ASP A 782 -56.96 53.65 -9.11
N LEU A 783 -55.81 53.07 -8.71
CA LEU A 783 -54.86 53.58 -7.70
C LEU A 783 -55.39 53.64 -6.25
N SER A 784 -56.65 53.29 -5.97
CA SER A 784 -57.19 53.16 -4.60
C SER A 784 -56.82 51.82 -3.97
N ALA A 785 -56.35 51.82 -2.72
CA ALA A 785 -56.12 50.59 -1.95
C ALA A 785 -57.40 49.97 -1.36
N ALA A 786 -58.54 50.66 -1.44
CA ALA A 786 -59.84 50.12 -1.03
C ALA A 786 -60.44 49.29 -2.17
N ALA A 787 -60.89 48.06 -1.87
CA ALA A 787 -61.63 47.23 -2.81
C ALA A 787 -62.95 47.92 -3.21
N PRO A 788 -63.29 47.99 -4.51
CA PRO A 788 -64.40 48.78 -4.99
C PRO A 788 -65.75 48.17 -4.61
N THR A 789 -66.67 49.05 -4.20
CA THR A 789 -68.07 48.71 -3.89
C THR A 789 -69.02 49.02 -5.04
N ASN A 790 -68.70 50.04 -5.84
CA ASN A 790 -69.58 50.64 -6.83
C ASN A 790 -69.50 49.95 -8.20
N ALA A 791 -70.52 50.11 -9.04
CA ALA A 791 -70.46 49.64 -10.41
C ALA A 791 -69.52 50.51 -11.28
N LYS A 792 -68.72 49.86 -12.12
CA LYS A 792 -67.86 50.51 -13.12
C LYS A 792 -67.57 49.52 -14.25
N THR A 793 -67.53 50.03 -15.48
CA THR A 793 -67.21 49.23 -16.68
C THR A 793 -65.84 48.56 -16.60
N SER A 794 -64.86 49.20 -15.96
CA SER A 794 -63.60 48.60 -15.53
C SER A 794 -62.97 49.43 -14.41
N TYR A 795 -62.66 48.80 -13.28
CA TYR A 795 -61.59 49.26 -12.38
C TYR A 795 -60.26 48.72 -12.91
N GLU A 796 -59.25 49.59 -13.04
CA GLU A 796 -57.88 49.15 -13.33
C GLU A 796 -57.30 48.49 -12.09
N VAL A 797 -57.03 47.19 -12.16
CA VAL A 797 -56.49 46.41 -11.03
C VAL A 797 -54.99 46.28 -11.19
N VAL A 798 -54.22 46.86 -10.27
CA VAL A 798 -52.78 46.61 -10.16
C VAL A 798 -52.54 45.74 -8.94
N ALA A 799 -52.27 44.45 -9.18
CA ALA A 799 -51.82 43.51 -8.15
C ALA A 799 -50.29 43.64 -8.01
N THR A 800 -49.84 44.33 -6.97
CA THR A 800 -48.42 44.42 -6.61
C THR A 800 -48.06 43.24 -5.72
N PHE A 801 -47.30 42.30 -6.28
CA PHE A 801 -46.75 41.15 -5.58
C PHE A 801 -45.43 41.50 -4.90
N THR A 802 -45.38 41.33 -3.58
CA THR A 802 -44.14 41.39 -2.80
C THR A 802 -43.69 39.96 -2.52
N SER A 803 -42.70 39.47 -3.27
CA SER A 803 -42.18 38.13 -3.06
C SER A 803 -41.39 38.04 -1.74
N THR A 804 -41.70 37.00 -0.95
CA THR A 804 -40.89 36.57 0.19
C THR A 804 -39.85 35.53 -0.21
N ASP A 805 -39.98 34.94 -1.39
CA ASP A 805 -38.99 34.03 -1.96
C ASP A 805 -37.71 34.80 -2.29
N PRO A 806 -36.54 34.44 -1.72
CA PRO A 806 -35.30 35.14 -1.98
C PRO A 806 -34.89 35.08 -3.47
N ASN A 807 -35.42 34.13 -4.24
CA ASN A 807 -35.09 33.92 -5.65
C ASN A 807 -35.85 34.84 -6.63
N TYR A 808 -36.92 35.48 -6.18
CA TYR A 808 -37.81 36.27 -7.04
C TYR A 808 -37.86 37.75 -6.63
N ASN A 809 -38.06 38.63 -7.61
CA ASN A 809 -38.36 40.05 -7.41
C ASN A 809 -39.82 40.24 -6.97
N GLY A 810 -40.13 41.42 -6.42
CA GLY A 810 -41.49 41.92 -6.50
C GLY A 810 -41.88 42.18 -7.97
N ALA A 811 -43.15 42.05 -8.29
CA ALA A 811 -43.68 42.22 -9.64
C ALA A 811 -45.09 42.82 -9.60
N MET A 812 -45.55 43.38 -10.71
CA MET A 812 -46.90 43.89 -10.86
C MET A 812 -47.63 43.13 -11.95
N GLY A 813 -48.84 42.67 -11.67
CA GLY A 813 -49.79 42.20 -12.67
C GLY A 813 -50.92 43.22 -12.82
N THR A 814 -51.26 43.55 -14.06
CA THR A 814 -52.42 44.39 -14.40
C THR A 814 -53.60 43.51 -14.81
N GLY A 815 -54.77 43.79 -14.27
CA GLY A 815 -56.04 43.18 -14.67
C GLY A 815 -57.16 44.20 -14.70
N ALA A 816 -58.37 43.74 -15.02
CA ALA A 816 -59.58 44.53 -14.97
C ALA A 816 -60.59 43.85 -14.04
N LEU A 817 -61.24 44.63 -13.18
CA LEU A 817 -62.40 44.20 -12.39
C LEU A 817 -63.61 44.98 -12.89
N THR A 818 -64.58 44.30 -13.47
CA THR A 818 -65.84 44.91 -13.90
C THR A 818 -66.91 44.57 -12.87
N ILE A 819 -67.47 45.60 -12.23
CA ILE A 819 -68.67 45.48 -11.40
C ILE A 819 -69.82 46.04 -12.23
N SER A 820 -70.70 45.17 -12.69
CA SER A 820 -71.85 45.55 -13.52
C SER A 820 -72.91 46.27 -12.69
N LYS A 821 -73.63 47.23 -13.29
CA LYS A 821 -74.75 47.90 -12.61
C LYS A 821 -75.84 46.88 -12.26
N ALA A 822 -76.36 46.96 -11.05
CA ALA A 822 -77.43 46.07 -10.60
C ALA A 822 -78.79 46.44 -11.18
N SER A 823 -79.65 45.45 -11.37
CA SER A 823 -81.05 45.70 -11.73
C SER A 823 -81.78 46.36 -10.56
N SER A 824 -82.14 47.64 -10.71
CA SER A 824 -83.13 48.24 -9.82
C SER A 824 -84.54 47.71 -10.14
N THR A 825 -85.43 47.72 -9.15
CA THR A 825 -86.84 47.31 -9.29
C THR A 825 -87.74 48.45 -8.86
N THR A 826 -88.16 49.26 -9.82
CA THR A 826 -89.28 50.19 -9.63
C THR A 826 -90.56 49.39 -9.37
N THR A 827 -91.33 49.78 -8.36
CA THR A 827 -92.62 49.19 -8.01
C THR A 827 -93.66 50.31 -7.89
N VAL A 828 -94.72 50.24 -8.69
CA VAL A 828 -95.90 51.11 -8.56
C VAL A 828 -96.99 50.37 -7.80
N SER A 829 -97.53 51.02 -6.77
CA SER A 829 -98.63 50.52 -5.95
C SER A 829 -99.85 51.42 -6.13
N VAL A 830 -100.77 50.99 -6.98
CA VAL A 830 -102.14 51.54 -7.14
C VAL A 830 -103.15 50.43 -6.88
N SER A 831 -104.25 50.76 -6.22
CA SER A 831 -105.34 49.85 -5.88
C SER A 831 -106.63 50.23 -6.60
N ASN A 832 -107.46 49.24 -6.93
CA ASN A 832 -108.81 49.51 -7.41
C ASN A 832 -109.62 50.20 -6.31
N ALA A 833 -110.43 51.18 -6.69
CA ALA A 833 -111.23 51.98 -5.77
C ALA A 833 -112.69 52.09 -6.24
N THR A 834 -113.52 52.84 -5.50
CA THR A 834 -114.91 53.12 -5.84
C THR A 834 -115.14 54.62 -5.72
N SER A 835 -115.75 55.25 -6.74
CA SER A 835 -115.92 56.69 -6.85
C SER A 835 -116.76 57.27 -5.71
N ASP A 836 -116.08 57.82 -4.69
CA ASP A 836 -116.67 58.50 -3.52
C ASP A 836 -116.58 60.04 -3.59
N GLY A 837 -115.80 60.58 -4.54
CA GLY A 837 -115.51 62.01 -4.72
C GLY A 837 -114.10 62.45 -4.30
N SER A 838 -113.28 61.54 -3.77
CA SER A 838 -111.88 61.78 -3.38
C SER A 838 -110.87 61.41 -4.48
N SER A 839 -109.60 61.83 -4.31
CA SER A 839 -108.53 61.59 -5.28
C SER A 839 -107.75 60.30 -4.99
N HIS A 840 -107.80 59.36 -5.93
CA HIS A 840 -107.29 58.00 -5.78
C HIS A 840 -105.90 57.85 -6.40
N GLY A 841 -104.90 58.32 -5.66
CA GLY A 841 -103.49 58.17 -6.00
C GLY A 841 -102.89 56.87 -5.49
N GLY A 842 -101.81 56.43 -6.12
CA GLY A 842 -100.92 55.39 -5.63
C GLY A 842 -99.57 55.94 -5.18
N SER A 843 -98.69 55.04 -4.77
CA SER A 843 -97.29 55.34 -4.46
C SER A 843 -96.36 54.62 -5.45
N ALA A 844 -95.12 55.09 -5.54
CA ALA A 844 -94.05 54.33 -6.17
C ALA A 844 -92.76 54.47 -5.38
N SER A 845 -91.95 53.41 -5.43
CA SER A 845 -90.57 53.42 -4.99
C SER A 845 -89.73 52.62 -5.99
N VAL A 846 -88.42 52.79 -5.90
CA VAL A 846 -87.45 51.88 -6.52
C VAL A 846 -86.56 51.31 -5.43
N THR A 847 -86.42 50.00 -5.45
CA THR A 847 -85.50 49.25 -4.59
C THR A 847 -84.39 48.63 -5.42
N GLY A 848 -83.26 48.33 -4.79
CA GLY A 848 -82.11 47.71 -5.43
C GLY A 848 -81.14 47.13 -4.41
N ALA A 849 -79.99 46.66 -4.90
CA ALA A 849 -78.92 46.21 -4.02
C ALA A 849 -78.21 47.41 -3.35
N GLY A 850 -77.24 47.15 -2.48
CA GLY A 850 -76.50 48.19 -1.75
C GLY A 850 -77.35 49.21 -0.96
N GLY A 851 -78.61 48.86 -0.65
CA GLY A 851 -79.52 49.72 0.12
C GLY A 851 -80.29 50.75 -0.69
N LEU A 852 -80.33 50.69 -2.03
CA LEU A 852 -81.23 51.55 -2.82
C LEU A 852 -82.68 51.31 -2.38
N ASN A 853 -83.31 52.35 -1.84
CA ASN A 853 -84.72 52.38 -1.46
C ASN A 853 -85.19 53.85 -1.42
N GLN A 854 -85.73 54.33 -2.53
CA GLN A 854 -86.21 55.72 -2.66
C GLN A 854 -87.62 55.79 -3.23
N SER A 855 -88.40 56.80 -2.82
CA SER A 855 -89.71 57.10 -3.42
C SER A 855 -89.57 57.69 -4.83
N LEU A 856 -90.58 57.49 -5.66
CA LEU A 856 -90.71 58.06 -7.01
C LEU A 856 -92.06 58.75 -7.17
N ASN A 857 -92.10 59.72 -8.09
CA ASN A 857 -93.35 60.36 -8.51
C ASN A 857 -94.16 59.42 -9.42
N VAL A 858 -95.46 59.27 -9.13
CA VAL A 858 -96.41 58.50 -9.96
C VAL A 858 -97.08 59.44 -10.97
N TYR A 859 -97.16 58.98 -12.22
CA TYR A 859 -97.89 59.62 -13.30
C TYR A 859 -99.09 58.75 -13.70
N TYR A 860 -100.28 59.37 -13.74
CA TYR A 860 -101.56 58.75 -14.01
C TYR A 860 -102.01 59.07 -15.42
N THR A 861 -102.41 58.04 -16.19
CA THR A 861 -102.90 58.18 -17.56
C THR A 861 -104.17 57.37 -17.74
N GLY A 862 -105.15 57.89 -18.48
CA GLY A 862 -106.42 57.19 -18.74
C GLY A 862 -106.27 56.12 -19.83
N ARG A 863 -107.00 55.00 -19.70
CA ARG A 863 -107.03 53.90 -20.66
C ARG A 863 -108.45 53.41 -20.92
N ASN A 864 -108.62 52.50 -21.89
CA ASN A 864 -109.90 51.87 -22.23
C ASN A 864 -111.07 52.86 -22.46
N GLY A 865 -110.80 53.96 -23.17
CA GLY A 865 -111.79 55.03 -23.44
C GLY A 865 -111.89 56.12 -22.36
N THR A 866 -111.24 55.94 -21.21
CA THR A 866 -111.12 56.96 -20.17
C THR A 866 -110.19 58.07 -20.64
N THR A 867 -110.71 59.24 -20.97
CA THR A 867 -109.90 60.37 -21.46
C THR A 867 -109.26 61.11 -20.29
N TYR A 868 -108.00 60.81 -19.99
CA TYR A 868 -107.19 61.49 -18.96
C TYR A 868 -105.74 61.57 -19.42
N ALA A 869 -105.23 62.79 -19.63
CA ALA A 869 -103.86 63.02 -20.06
C ALA A 869 -102.86 62.69 -18.95
N SER A 870 -101.62 62.31 -19.32
CA SER A 870 -100.61 61.88 -18.35
C SER A 870 -100.26 63.02 -17.37
N SER A 871 -100.46 62.80 -16.07
CA SER A 871 -100.36 63.83 -15.05
C SER A 871 -99.94 63.25 -13.70
N MET A 872 -99.26 64.03 -12.86
CA MET A 872 -99.02 63.67 -11.44
C MET A 872 -100.26 63.88 -10.55
N ALA A 873 -101.30 64.55 -11.04
CA ALA A 873 -102.56 64.68 -10.32
C ALA A 873 -103.29 63.32 -10.29
N ALA A 874 -103.75 62.91 -9.11
CA ALA A 874 -104.47 61.65 -8.93
C ALA A 874 -105.91 61.72 -9.49
N PRO A 875 -106.38 60.70 -10.23
CA PRO A 875 -107.76 60.62 -10.71
C PRO A 875 -108.81 60.58 -9.58
N ILE A 876 -109.96 61.22 -9.81
CA ILE A 876 -111.11 61.26 -8.87
C ILE A 876 -112.29 60.45 -9.39
N ASN A 877 -112.56 60.56 -10.70
CA ASN A 877 -113.79 60.04 -11.32
C ASN A 877 -113.71 58.55 -11.63
N ALA A 878 -114.88 57.90 -11.71
CA ALA A 878 -114.97 56.52 -12.18
C ALA A 878 -114.40 56.35 -13.60
N GLY A 879 -113.51 55.37 -13.78
CA GLY A 879 -112.74 55.19 -15.01
C GLY A 879 -111.62 54.18 -14.86
N ASP A 880 -110.98 53.86 -15.97
CA ASP A 880 -109.87 52.90 -16.09
C ASP A 880 -108.55 53.67 -16.28
N TYR A 881 -107.57 53.46 -15.39
CA TYR A 881 -106.33 54.23 -15.31
C TYR A 881 -105.08 53.35 -15.26
N THR A 882 -103.94 53.93 -15.63
CA THR A 882 -102.60 53.39 -15.39
C THR A 882 -101.84 54.37 -14.49
N GLY A 883 -101.39 53.90 -13.34
CA GLY A 883 -100.34 54.58 -12.57
C GLY A 883 -98.99 54.07 -13.05
N SER A 884 -98.04 54.96 -13.30
CA SER A 884 -96.71 54.62 -13.82
C SER A 884 -95.61 55.42 -13.13
N ALA A 885 -94.44 54.82 -12.95
CA ALA A 885 -93.24 55.46 -12.44
C ALA A 885 -92.00 54.87 -13.12
N SER A 886 -90.95 55.68 -13.24
CA SER A 886 -89.69 55.28 -13.86
C SER A 886 -88.51 55.87 -13.11
N TYR A 887 -87.52 55.03 -12.84
CA TYR A 887 -86.20 55.38 -12.35
C TYR A 887 -85.21 55.29 -13.50
N THR A 888 -84.48 56.37 -13.78
CA THR A 888 -83.51 56.42 -14.88
C THR A 888 -82.26 55.56 -14.64
N GLY A 889 -82.05 55.08 -13.42
CA GLY A 889 -80.80 54.50 -12.96
C GLY A 889 -79.91 55.55 -12.29
N ASP A 890 -78.90 55.07 -11.58
CA ASP A 890 -77.80 55.85 -11.00
C ASP A 890 -76.46 55.25 -11.46
N ASP A 891 -75.33 55.61 -10.83
CA ASP A 891 -74.01 55.05 -11.17
C ASP A 891 -73.86 53.55 -10.86
N ASN A 892 -74.61 53.03 -9.89
CA ASN A 892 -74.58 51.64 -9.41
C ASN A 892 -75.69 50.75 -9.98
N HIS A 893 -76.77 51.34 -10.50
CA HIS A 893 -77.99 50.63 -10.90
C HIS A 893 -78.44 50.96 -12.32
N THR A 894 -78.93 49.94 -13.04
CA THR A 894 -79.67 50.16 -14.29
C THR A 894 -81.03 50.77 -13.98
N GLY A 895 -81.53 51.61 -14.89
CA GLY A 895 -82.89 52.14 -14.81
C GLY A 895 -83.94 51.04 -14.84
N SER A 896 -85.10 51.33 -14.27
CA SER A 896 -86.27 50.45 -14.23
C SER A 896 -87.55 51.27 -14.25
N SER A 897 -88.65 50.65 -14.64
CA SER A 897 -89.96 51.30 -14.68
C SER A 897 -91.04 50.27 -14.42
N ASP A 898 -92.10 50.70 -13.75
CA ASP A 898 -93.29 49.89 -13.56
C ASP A 898 -94.54 50.73 -13.86
N SER A 899 -95.58 50.05 -14.31
CA SER A 899 -96.87 50.63 -14.61
C SER A 899 -97.96 49.64 -14.26
N LYS A 900 -98.83 50.02 -13.31
CA LYS A 900 -99.91 49.18 -12.83
C LYS A 900 -101.26 49.77 -13.24
N ASN A 901 -102.11 48.88 -13.73
CA ASN A 901 -103.46 49.20 -14.22
C ASN A 901 -104.46 49.04 -13.08
N TYR A 902 -105.26 50.07 -12.83
CA TYR A 902 -106.31 50.07 -11.82
C TYR A 902 -107.58 50.76 -12.36
N GLY A 903 -108.71 50.55 -11.68
CA GLY A 903 -109.99 51.15 -12.04
C GLY A 903 -110.71 51.73 -10.82
N ILE A 904 -111.48 52.79 -11.05
CA ILE A 904 -112.35 53.42 -10.06
C ILE A 904 -113.79 53.07 -10.44
N GLY A 905 -114.43 52.22 -9.61
CA GLY A 905 -115.78 51.67 -9.84
C GLY A 905 -116.93 52.58 -9.40
N LYS A 906 -118.16 52.07 -9.51
CA LYS A 906 -119.40 52.72 -9.03
C LYS A 906 -119.90 52.05 -7.75
N ALA A 907 -120.50 52.83 -6.84
CA ALA A 907 -120.95 52.36 -5.53
C ALA A 907 -122.09 51.31 -5.61
N LYS A 908 -122.12 50.38 -4.63
CA LYS A 908 -123.16 49.35 -4.48
C LYS A 908 -124.44 49.96 -3.88
N TRP A 909 -125.60 49.49 -4.31
CA TRP A 909 -126.89 50.08 -3.89
C TRP A 909 -127.34 49.68 -2.47
N SER A 910 -126.80 48.58 -1.93
CA SER A 910 -127.18 47.94 -0.67
C SER A 910 -126.72 48.68 0.59
N THR A 911 -125.91 49.74 0.45
CA THR A 911 -125.29 50.50 1.55
C THR A 911 -125.71 51.97 1.55
N GLY A 912 -125.47 52.67 2.67
CA GLY A 912 -125.98 54.01 2.96
C GLY A 912 -127.38 54.02 3.60
N PRO A 913 -127.87 55.18 4.08
CA PRO A 913 -129.22 55.31 4.63
C PRO A 913 -130.29 55.02 3.55
N LYS A 914 -131.39 54.38 3.95
CA LYS A 914 -132.53 54.02 3.08
C LYS A 914 -133.83 54.57 3.64
N LYS A 915 -134.59 55.30 2.82
CA LYS A 915 -135.88 55.88 3.17
C LYS A 915 -136.99 54.84 3.02
N VAL A 916 -137.78 54.66 4.07
CA VAL A 916 -138.82 53.62 4.15
C VAL A 916 -140.18 54.24 4.44
N LEU A 917 -141.13 54.11 3.52
CA LEU A 917 -142.52 54.57 3.72
C LEU A 917 -143.42 53.40 4.14
N VAL A 918 -144.03 53.47 5.32
CA VAL A 918 -145.04 52.52 5.79
C VAL A 918 -146.43 53.05 5.47
N VAL A 919 -147.03 52.52 4.40
CA VAL A 919 -148.37 52.83 3.93
C VAL A 919 -149.39 51.96 4.67
N ARG A 920 -150.36 52.60 5.33
CA ARG A 920 -151.42 51.94 6.09
C ARG A 920 -152.74 51.94 5.31
N GLY A 921 -153.36 50.78 5.12
CA GLY A 921 -154.67 50.62 4.48
C GLY A 921 -155.70 49.96 5.39
N ASP A 922 -156.99 50.21 5.16
CA ASP A 922 -158.09 49.54 5.84
C ASP A 922 -159.34 49.38 4.96
N PHE A 923 -160.35 48.68 5.47
CA PHE A 923 -161.56 48.31 4.71
C PHE A 923 -162.83 48.79 5.42
N SER A 924 -163.93 48.92 4.68
CA SER A 924 -165.23 49.34 5.24
C SER A 924 -165.86 48.31 6.18
N ASP A 925 -165.56 47.03 5.99
CA ASP A 925 -165.93 45.88 6.83
C ASP A 925 -164.85 45.50 7.85
N LEU A 926 -163.62 46.05 7.73
CA LEU A 926 -162.49 45.73 8.60
C LEU A 926 -161.53 46.95 8.75
N PRO A 927 -161.86 47.93 9.61
CA PRO A 927 -161.07 49.14 9.79
C PRO A 927 -159.80 48.91 10.63
N ASP A 928 -158.74 49.71 10.40
CA ASP A 928 -157.47 49.60 11.14
C ASP A 928 -157.41 50.53 12.36
N ILE A 929 -157.86 50.02 13.50
CA ILE A 929 -157.88 50.73 14.78
C ILE A 929 -156.51 50.88 15.46
N ARG A 930 -155.40 50.37 14.88
CA ARG A 930 -154.07 50.44 15.50
C ARG A 930 -153.53 51.90 15.50
N PRO A 931 -152.95 52.40 16.60
CA PRO A 931 -152.32 53.71 16.63
C PRO A 931 -151.01 53.72 15.83
N VAL A 932 -150.56 54.90 15.40
CA VAL A 932 -149.33 55.06 14.58
C VAL A 932 -148.06 54.56 15.31
N SER A 933 -148.02 54.65 16.65
CA SER A 933 -146.91 54.18 17.48
C SER A 933 -146.56 52.70 17.24
N VAL A 934 -147.57 51.83 17.10
CA VAL A 934 -147.37 50.40 16.79
C VAL A 934 -146.56 50.16 15.50
N PHE A 935 -146.55 51.14 14.58
CA PHE A 935 -145.79 51.10 13.34
C PHE A 935 -144.40 51.74 13.51
N THR A 936 -144.30 52.93 14.13
CA THR A 936 -143.01 53.60 14.36
C THR A 936 -142.10 52.80 15.28
N ASP A 937 -142.64 52.29 16.39
CA ASP A 937 -141.88 51.66 17.45
C ASP A 937 -141.33 50.29 16.99
N LEU A 938 -142.07 49.62 16.09
CA LEU A 938 -141.60 48.41 15.43
C LEU A 938 -140.56 48.73 14.35
N MET A 939 -140.78 49.75 13.53
CA MET A 939 -139.83 50.14 12.49
C MET A 939 -138.49 50.62 13.06
N ALA A 940 -138.47 51.24 14.24
CA ALA A 940 -137.22 51.57 14.95
C ALA A 940 -136.42 50.31 15.36
N GLN A 941 -137.12 49.25 15.80
CA GLN A 941 -136.49 47.95 16.10
C GLN A 941 -135.95 47.29 14.83
N VAL A 942 -136.70 47.33 13.72
CA VAL A 942 -136.27 46.79 12.42
C VAL A 942 -135.09 47.59 11.87
N GLY A 943 -135.10 48.93 11.96
CA GLY A 943 -133.97 49.79 11.58
C GLY A 943 -132.69 49.43 12.36
N THR A 944 -132.81 49.29 13.68
CA THR A 944 -131.72 48.83 14.56
C THR A 944 -131.23 47.43 14.19
N LYS A 945 -132.13 46.52 13.79
CA LYS A 945 -131.77 45.16 13.33
C LYS A 945 -130.97 45.20 12.02
N TYR A 946 -131.39 46.02 11.06
CA TYR A 946 -130.73 46.17 9.75
C TYR A 946 -129.37 46.86 9.87
N GLU A 947 -129.27 47.89 10.71
CA GLU A 947 -127.99 48.54 11.00
C GLU A 947 -126.99 47.60 11.65
N ASN A 948 -127.40 46.83 12.67
CA ASN A 948 -126.52 45.85 13.29
C ASN A 948 -126.15 44.70 12.33
N ALA A 949 -127.10 44.19 11.54
CA ALA A 949 -126.83 43.11 10.60
C ALA A 949 -125.89 43.51 9.45
N SER A 950 -125.87 44.80 9.10
CA SER A 950 -124.99 45.39 8.08
C SER A 950 -123.71 45.99 8.64
N TYR A 951 -123.41 45.80 9.93
CA TYR A 951 -122.24 46.38 10.63
C TYR A 951 -122.16 47.92 10.47
N GLY A 952 -123.32 48.59 10.48
CA GLY A 952 -123.46 50.03 10.27
C GLY A 952 -123.57 50.47 8.81
N GLN A 953 -123.42 49.58 7.83
CA GLN A 953 -123.40 49.97 6.41
C GLN A 953 -124.77 50.39 5.84
N THR A 954 -125.90 50.03 6.46
CA THR A 954 -127.23 50.55 6.11
C THR A 954 -127.97 51.06 7.35
N THR A 955 -128.78 52.10 7.19
CA THR A 955 -129.74 52.55 8.21
C THR A 955 -131.11 52.76 7.58
N LEU A 956 -132.19 52.70 8.36
CA LEU A 956 -133.57 52.88 7.86
C LEU A 956 -134.17 54.18 8.40
N GLU A 957 -134.44 55.15 7.51
CA GLU A 957 -135.16 56.38 7.82
C GLU A 957 -136.66 56.16 7.54
N THR A 958 -137.47 55.97 8.59
CA THR A 958 -138.81 55.39 8.46
C THR A 958 -139.93 56.41 8.69
N LYS A 959 -140.90 56.49 7.76
CA LYS A 959 -142.07 57.39 7.84
C LYS A 959 -143.37 56.59 7.73
N VAL A 960 -144.37 56.88 8.56
CA VAL A 960 -145.66 56.16 8.57
C VAL A 960 -146.76 57.08 8.05
N THR A 961 -147.68 56.57 7.21
CA THR A 961 -148.80 57.33 6.65
C THR A 961 -150.02 57.39 7.58
N LYS A 962 -150.97 58.27 7.23
CA LYS A 962 -152.39 58.11 7.61
C LYS A 962 -152.96 56.79 7.07
N VAL A 963 -154.11 56.35 7.60
CA VAL A 963 -154.82 55.16 7.10
C VAL A 963 -155.60 55.52 5.84
N TYR A 964 -155.51 54.67 4.80
CA TYR A 964 -156.23 54.78 3.54
C TYR A 964 -157.35 53.74 3.42
N ARG A 965 -158.58 54.20 3.19
CA ARG A 965 -159.72 53.31 2.92
C ARG A 965 -159.60 52.69 1.52
N MET A 966 -159.55 51.37 1.44
CA MET A 966 -159.52 50.61 0.19
C MET A 966 -160.89 50.64 -0.53
N PRO A 967 -160.92 50.57 -1.88
CA PRO A 967 -162.16 50.70 -2.66
C PRO A 967 -163.10 49.49 -2.58
N LYS A 968 -162.59 48.30 -2.23
CA LYS A 968 -163.39 47.08 -2.00
C LYS A 968 -163.36 46.71 -0.52
N THR A 969 -164.34 45.91 -0.07
CA THR A 969 -164.32 45.30 1.26
C THR A 969 -163.15 44.32 1.40
N GLY A 970 -162.64 44.18 2.62
CA GLY A 970 -161.61 43.20 2.96
C GLY A 970 -162.05 41.79 2.61
N LYS A 971 -163.32 41.44 2.89
CA LYS A 971 -163.89 40.14 2.49
C LYS A 971 -163.93 39.92 0.97
N ALA A 972 -164.07 40.97 0.16
CA ALA A 972 -164.04 40.85 -1.30
C ALA A 972 -162.63 40.50 -1.82
N TYR A 973 -161.59 41.22 -1.39
CA TYR A 973 -160.20 40.86 -1.73
C TYR A 973 -159.86 39.45 -1.23
N ALA A 974 -160.25 39.16 0.02
CA ALA A 974 -159.91 37.92 0.72
C ALA A 974 -160.44 36.66 0.04
N ILE A 975 -161.72 36.66 -0.39
CA ILE A 975 -162.35 35.47 -1.01
C ILE A 975 -161.88 35.27 -2.44
N ALA A 976 -161.62 36.34 -3.19
CA ALA A 976 -161.15 36.26 -4.57
C ALA A 976 -159.68 35.81 -4.70
N ASP A 977 -158.87 36.01 -3.64
CA ASP A 977 -157.41 36.10 -3.74
C ASP A 977 -156.99 37.23 -4.70
N ASP A 978 -157.60 38.41 -4.54
CA ASP A 978 -157.43 39.54 -5.46
C ASP A 978 -156.20 40.39 -5.11
N TRP A 979 -155.08 40.09 -5.77
CA TRP A 979 -153.79 40.79 -5.63
C TRP A 979 -153.81 42.28 -6.04
N SER A 980 -154.89 42.80 -6.64
CA SER A 980 -154.99 44.23 -6.95
C SER A 980 -154.97 45.14 -5.72
N ILE A 981 -155.20 44.59 -4.51
CA ILE A 981 -155.03 45.31 -3.23
C ILE A 981 -153.69 46.04 -3.11
N ASP A 982 -152.59 45.45 -3.60
CA ASP A 982 -151.25 46.06 -3.61
C ASP A 982 -151.20 47.29 -4.52
N THR A 983 -151.92 47.26 -5.65
CA THR A 983 -152.00 48.39 -6.58
C THR A 983 -152.94 49.47 -6.03
N ASP A 984 -154.08 49.10 -5.47
CA ASP A 984 -155.06 50.01 -4.89
C ASP A 984 -154.49 50.79 -3.68
N ILE A 985 -153.72 50.12 -2.80
CA ILE A 985 -153.07 50.80 -1.65
C ILE A 985 -151.90 51.69 -2.08
N ARG A 986 -151.11 51.31 -3.10
CA ARG A 986 -150.08 52.18 -3.68
C ARG A 986 -150.69 53.42 -4.36
N ALA A 987 -151.76 53.23 -5.14
CA ALA A 987 -152.49 54.31 -5.80
C ALA A 987 -153.25 55.24 -4.81
N ALA A 988 -153.50 54.80 -3.59
CA ALA A 988 -153.98 55.65 -2.51
C ALA A 988 -152.85 56.51 -1.91
N ALA A 989 -151.69 55.92 -1.60
CA ALA A 989 -150.55 56.62 -1.01
C ALA A 989 -149.87 57.62 -1.95
N ALA A 990 -149.80 57.29 -3.25
CA ALA A 990 -149.20 58.15 -4.29
C ALA A 990 -149.89 59.53 -4.44
N ARG A 991 -151.04 59.74 -3.77
CA ARG A 991 -151.76 61.02 -3.74
C ARG A 991 -151.20 62.02 -2.72
N ASP A 992 -150.49 61.53 -1.70
CA ASP A 992 -149.90 62.34 -0.62
C ASP A 992 -148.36 62.22 -0.54
N TYR A 993 -147.78 61.21 -1.19
CA TYR A 993 -146.34 60.91 -1.14
C TYR A 993 -145.81 60.54 -2.52
N ASP A 994 -144.72 61.16 -2.95
CA ASP A 994 -143.90 60.64 -4.03
C ASP A 994 -143.23 59.33 -3.58
N LEU A 995 -143.75 58.20 -4.06
CA LEU A 995 -143.23 56.86 -3.73
C LEU A 995 -141.84 56.62 -4.31
N ASP A 996 -141.46 57.32 -5.39
CA ASP A 996 -140.14 57.15 -6.01
C ASP A 996 -139.02 57.87 -5.24
N SER A 997 -139.36 58.73 -4.26
CA SER A 997 -138.42 59.32 -3.30
C SER A 997 -138.02 58.43 -2.10
N TYR A 998 -138.67 57.26 -1.89
CA TYR A 998 -138.37 56.34 -0.78
C TYR A 998 -137.75 55.04 -1.27
N ASP A 999 -136.53 54.72 -0.85
CA ASP A 999 -135.82 53.48 -1.23
C ASP A 999 -136.66 52.20 -1.06
N ARG A 1000 -137.53 52.14 -0.03
CA ARG A 1000 -138.44 51.01 0.23
C ARG A 1000 -139.83 51.48 0.62
N VAL A 1001 -140.85 50.69 0.26
CA VAL A 1001 -142.25 50.99 0.60
C VAL A 1001 -142.93 49.73 1.14
N ILE A 1002 -143.49 49.85 2.35
CA ILE A 1002 -144.12 48.76 3.11
C ILE A 1002 -145.62 49.02 3.15
N LEU A 1003 -146.41 48.11 2.61
CA LEU A 1003 -147.86 48.20 2.52
C LEU A 1003 -148.49 47.31 3.60
N THR A 1004 -149.41 47.82 4.43
CA THR A 1004 -149.96 47.03 5.55
C THR A 1004 -151.42 47.34 5.84
N TRP A 1005 -152.20 46.29 6.11
CA TRP A 1005 -153.65 46.36 6.38
C TRP A 1005 -154.05 45.35 7.48
N PRO A 1006 -155.28 45.39 8.04
CA PRO A 1006 -155.77 44.37 8.99
C PRO A 1006 -155.89 42.97 8.37
N SER A 1007 -155.70 41.89 9.14
CA SER A 1007 -155.50 40.56 8.57
C SER A 1007 -156.75 39.97 7.89
N LEU A 1008 -156.70 39.84 6.57
CA LEU A 1008 -157.72 39.21 5.74
C LEU A 1008 -157.73 37.68 5.85
N ALA A 1009 -156.63 37.07 6.32
CA ALA A 1009 -156.49 35.62 6.44
C ALA A 1009 -157.53 34.97 7.39
N LYS A 1010 -158.06 35.75 8.34
CA LYS A 1010 -159.02 35.32 9.36
C LYS A 1010 -160.49 35.55 8.99
N LEU A 1011 -160.80 36.13 7.83
CA LEU A 1011 -162.18 36.30 7.36
C LEU A 1011 -162.74 34.98 6.81
N ASP A 1012 -164.02 34.71 7.08
CA ASP A 1012 -164.68 33.48 6.58
C ASP A 1012 -164.67 33.39 5.06
N GLY A 1013 -164.23 32.24 4.54
CA GLY A 1013 -164.06 31.98 3.11
C GLY A 1013 -162.77 32.58 2.50
N SER A 1014 -161.96 33.31 3.26
CA SER A 1014 -160.72 33.93 2.77
C SER A 1014 -159.73 32.90 2.19
N ARG A 1015 -159.25 33.16 0.97
CA ARG A 1015 -158.16 32.43 0.30
C ARG A 1015 -156.79 33.06 0.57
N MET A 1016 -156.74 34.37 0.86
CA MET A 1016 -155.53 35.12 1.20
C MET A 1016 -154.95 34.71 2.58
N LYS A 1017 -154.26 33.56 2.65
CA LYS A 1017 -153.67 33.03 3.89
C LYS A 1017 -152.22 33.47 4.18
N TRP A 1018 -151.54 34.07 3.20
CA TRP A 1018 -150.15 34.53 3.35
C TRP A 1018 -150.03 35.67 4.38
N SER A 1019 -148.89 35.72 5.08
CA SER A 1019 -148.62 36.73 6.13
C SER A 1019 -148.10 38.05 5.55
N GLY A 1020 -147.28 37.96 4.51
CA GLY A 1020 -146.76 39.06 3.71
C GLY A 1020 -146.23 38.55 2.36
N TYR A 1021 -145.57 39.45 1.63
CA TYR A 1021 -144.81 39.15 0.43
C TYR A 1021 -143.82 40.28 0.11
N GLY A 1022 -142.57 39.93 -0.19
CA GLY A 1022 -141.56 40.84 -0.71
C GLY A 1022 -140.85 40.24 -1.93
N LEU A 1023 -140.65 41.05 -2.98
CA LEU A 1023 -139.89 40.62 -4.16
C LEU A 1023 -138.37 40.69 -3.89
N ILE A 1024 -137.64 39.66 -4.34
CA ILE A 1024 -136.19 39.58 -4.16
C ILE A 1024 -135.50 40.68 -4.97
N GLY A 1025 -134.80 41.59 -4.28
CA GLY A 1025 -134.22 42.81 -4.84
C GLY A 1025 -135.24 43.92 -5.19
N GLY A 1026 -136.52 43.73 -4.88
CA GLY A 1026 -137.60 44.68 -5.19
C GLY A 1026 -137.65 45.91 -4.28
N ARG A 1027 -138.60 46.81 -4.55
CA ARG A 1027 -138.84 48.05 -3.75
C ARG A 1027 -139.98 47.92 -2.73
N TYR A 1028 -141.00 47.12 -3.10
CA TYR A 1028 -142.28 47.04 -2.41
C TYR A 1028 -142.41 45.72 -1.65
N ILE A 1029 -143.00 45.78 -0.45
CA ILE A 1029 -143.48 44.61 0.29
C ILE A 1029 -144.90 44.87 0.78
N TRP A 1030 -145.70 43.81 0.97
CA TRP A 1030 -146.99 43.92 1.64
C TRP A 1030 -147.16 42.96 2.82
N LEU A 1031 -148.03 43.33 3.77
CA LEU A 1031 -148.23 42.64 5.04
C LEU A 1031 -149.73 42.54 5.39
N ASN A 1032 -150.24 41.31 5.38
CA ASN A 1032 -151.65 40.95 5.59
C ASN A 1032 -152.01 40.86 7.08
N GLY A 1033 -151.78 41.95 7.81
CA GLY A 1033 -152.06 42.10 9.24
C GLY A 1033 -151.05 41.49 10.19
N TYR A 1034 -150.08 40.72 9.71
CA TYR A 1034 -148.99 40.13 10.51
C TYR A 1034 -147.89 41.15 10.86
N TRP A 1035 -148.28 42.33 11.35
CA TRP A 1035 -147.38 43.42 11.73
C TRP A 1035 -146.58 43.04 12.98
N THR A 1036 -145.45 42.36 12.76
CA THR A 1036 -144.59 41.75 13.78
C THR A 1036 -143.13 41.90 13.38
N PHE A 1037 -142.22 41.99 14.35
CA PHE A 1037 -140.79 42.21 14.10
C PHE A 1037 -140.21 41.21 13.09
N ARG A 1038 -140.59 39.93 13.25
CA ARG A 1038 -140.23 38.83 12.37
C ARG A 1038 -140.67 39.10 10.93
N ALA A 1039 -141.98 39.26 10.69
CA ALA A 1039 -142.51 39.41 9.34
C ALA A 1039 -141.98 40.67 8.64
N VAL A 1040 -141.93 41.82 9.33
CA VAL A 1040 -141.39 43.05 8.74
C VAL A 1040 -139.90 42.89 8.39
N SER A 1041 -139.10 42.28 9.27
CA SER A 1041 -137.66 42.06 9.00
C SER A 1041 -137.39 41.05 7.89
N HIS A 1042 -138.25 40.03 7.75
CA HIS A 1042 -138.16 38.96 6.76
C HIS A 1042 -138.54 39.43 5.36
N GLU A 1043 -139.73 40.00 5.20
CA GLU A 1043 -140.23 40.48 3.90
C GLU A 1043 -139.36 41.62 3.36
N LEU A 1044 -138.90 42.53 4.25
CA LEU A 1044 -137.92 43.55 3.88
C LEU A 1044 -136.58 42.91 3.46
N GLY A 1045 -136.23 41.73 3.97
CA GLY A 1045 -134.98 41.01 3.64
C GLY A 1045 -134.95 40.56 2.19
N HIS A 1046 -136.09 40.11 1.66
CA HIS A 1046 -136.24 39.89 0.22
C HIS A 1046 -135.92 41.16 -0.57
N THR A 1047 -136.37 42.34 -0.16
CA THR A 1047 -136.02 43.59 -0.87
C THR A 1047 -134.53 43.89 -0.88
N TYR A 1048 -133.75 43.39 0.07
CA TYR A 1048 -132.28 43.50 0.06
C TYR A 1048 -131.60 42.45 -0.83
N GLY A 1049 -132.36 41.48 -1.35
CA GLY A 1049 -131.88 40.42 -2.22
C GLY A 1049 -131.63 39.10 -1.49
N PHE A 1050 -132.28 38.85 -0.34
CA PHE A 1050 -132.14 37.59 0.42
C PHE A 1050 -133.16 36.52 0.00
N ASP A 1051 -132.72 35.27 -0.04
CA ASP A 1051 -133.54 34.07 -0.24
C ASP A 1051 -134.01 33.49 1.12
N HIS A 1052 -134.95 32.55 1.11
CA HIS A 1052 -135.34 31.79 2.32
C HIS A 1052 -134.18 30.91 2.85
N ALA A 1053 -134.03 30.83 4.17
CA ALA A 1053 -133.08 29.93 4.84
C ALA A 1053 -133.69 28.53 5.02
N GLY A 1054 -133.81 27.78 3.92
CA GLY A 1054 -134.39 26.44 3.92
C GLY A 1054 -134.23 25.65 2.63
N ALA A 1055 -134.53 24.35 2.70
CA ALA A 1055 -134.36 23.44 1.57
C ALA A 1055 -135.34 23.77 0.42
N ASN A 1056 -134.80 23.86 -0.80
CA ASN A 1056 -135.54 24.09 -2.05
C ASN A 1056 -136.46 25.34 -2.01
N GLY A 1057 -136.03 26.43 -1.38
CA GLY A 1057 -136.76 27.70 -1.33
C GLY A 1057 -137.99 27.70 -0.42
N ILE A 1058 -138.28 26.59 0.27
CA ILE A 1058 -139.32 26.52 1.29
C ILE A 1058 -138.73 27.07 2.60
N GLU A 1059 -139.50 27.93 3.28
CA GLU A 1059 -139.21 28.52 4.59
C GLU A 1059 -139.14 27.45 5.71
N ARG A 1060 -138.14 26.56 5.67
CA ARG A 1060 -137.83 25.50 6.66
C ARG A 1060 -136.35 25.07 6.55
N GLY A 1061 -135.51 25.47 7.50
CA GLY A 1061 -134.11 25.05 7.56
C GLY A 1061 -133.37 25.58 8.77
N ASP A 1062 -133.07 26.88 8.78
CA ASP A 1062 -132.43 27.55 9.92
C ASP A 1062 -133.51 28.18 10.84
N PRO A 1063 -133.63 27.78 12.12
CA PRO A 1063 -134.54 28.43 13.08
C PRO A 1063 -133.96 29.72 13.70
N PHE A 1064 -132.72 30.08 13.37
CA PHE A 1064 -132.00 31.23 13.92
C PHE A 1064 -131.71 32.33 12.89
N ASP A 1065 -131.88 32.06 11.59
CA ASP A 1065 -131.89 33.09 10.54
C ASP A 1065 -133.26 33.79 10.48
N ILE A 1066 -133.28 35.10 10.24
CA ILE A 1066 -134.52 35.86 10.02
C ILE A 1066 -135.29 35.33 8.82
N MET A 1067 -134.60 34.81 7.79
CA MET A 1067 -135.19 34.22 6.59
C MET A 1067 -135.72 32.77 6.81
N GLY A 1068 -135.78 32.29 8.06
CA GLY A 1068 -136.22 30.94 8.42
C GLY A 1068 -137.35 30.87 9.46
N TRP A 1069 -137.97 29.69 9.62
CA TRP A 1069 -139.36 29.52 10.08
C TRP A 1069 -139.65 29.73 11.58
N LEU A 1070 -138.79 29.21 12.46
CA LEU A 1070 -139.19 28.83 13.83
C LEU A 1070 -138.79 29.85 14.90
N LYS A 1071 -139.77 30.58 15.45
CA LYS A 1071 -139.63 31.37 16.69
C LYS A 1071 -138.43 32.33 16.74
N THR A 1072 -138.04 32.87 15.58
CA THR A 1072 -137.01 33.90 15.43
C THR A 1072 -137.46 35.19 16.14
N ASP A 1073 -136.62 35.72 17.04
CA ASP A 1073 -136.83 37.01 17.71
C ASP A 1073 -135.76 38.05 17.32
N GLN A 1074 -135.66 39.16 18.07
CA GLN A 1074 -134.69 40.23 17.79
C GLN A 1074 -133.21 39.78 17.75
N ARG A 1075 -132.90 38.59 18.29
CA ARG A 1075 -131.55 37.99 18.31
C ARG A 1075 -131.21 37.18 17.06
N SER A 1076 -132.19 36.82 16.23
CA SER A 1076 -131.94 36.15 14.94
C SER A 1076 -131.19 37.07 13.98
N ASP A 1077 -130.39 36.49 13.07
CA ASP A 1077 -129.59 37.27 12.12
C ASP A 1077 -129.43 36.60 10.75
N PHE A 1078 -129.39 37.42 9.69
CA PHE A 1078 -129.20 36.96 8.32
C PHE A 1078 -127.87 36.22 8.17
N SER A 1079 -127.86 35.07 7.47
CA SER A 1079 -126.66 34.26 7.22
C SER A 1079 -125.47 35.06 6.64
N PRO A 1080 -124.21 34.66 6.94
CA PRO A 1080 -123.04 35.38 6.43
C PRO A 1080 -122.98 35.35 4.90
N TYR A 1081 -123.42 34.26 4.26
CA TYR A 1081 -123.62 34.18 2.82
C TYR A 1081 -124.53 35.29 2.27
N ALA A 1082 -125.70 35.49 2.89
CA ALA A 1082 -126.65 36.52 2.45
C ALA A 1082 -126.06 37.94 2.63
N LYS A 1083 -125.43 38.21 3.78
CA LYS A 1083 -124.72 39.48 4.04
C LYS A 1083 -123.58 39.71 3.04
N HIS A 1084 -122.79 38.68 2.74
CA HIS A 1084 -121.63 38.73 1.84
C HIS A 1084 -122.04 39.00 0.39
N ARG A 1085 -123.05 38.28 -0.10
CA ARG A 1085 -123.58 38.43 -1.47
C ARG A 1085 -124.00 39.86 -1.79
N ILE A 1086 -124.45 40.63 -0.80
CA ILE A 1086 -124.85 42.05 -0.97
C ILE A 1086 -123.77 43.05 -0.50
N GLY A 1087 -122.61 42.58 -0.05
CA GLY A 1087 -121.46 43.39 0.38
C GLY A 1087 -121.51 43.92 1.81
N TRP A 1088 -122.50 43.55 2.62
CA TRP A 1088 -122.53 43.92 4.05
C TRP A 1088 -121.45 43.20 4.84
N LEU A 1089 -121.11 41.97 4.47
CA LEU A 1089 -119.93 41.27 4.97
C LEU A 1089 -118.88 41.31 3.86
N SER A 1090 -117.75 42.01 4.06
CA SER A 1090 -116.67 42.05 3.06
C SER A 1090 -115.79 40.80 3.12
N ASP A 1091 -115.00 40.58 2.08
CA ASP A 1091 -114.04 39.46 2.01
C ASP A 1091 -112.99 39.53 3.13
N ASP A 1092 -112.69 40.72 3.65
CA ASP A 1092 -111.75 40.94 4.77
C ASP A 1092 -112.22 40.26 6.08
N HIS A 1093 -113.53 40.07 6.21
CA HIS A 1093 -114.18 39.40 7.35
C HIS A 1093 -114.59 37.95 7.05
N VAL A 1094 -114.21 37.43 5.87
CA VAL A 1094 -114.52 36.07 5.39
C VAL A 1094 -113.22 35.34 5.05
N LYS A 1095 -112.79 34.43 5.92
CA LYS A 1095 -111.60 33.63 5.61
C LYS A 1095 -111.93 32.56 4.59
N PHE A 1096 -111.52 32.75 3.34
CA PHE A 1096 -111.48 31.68 2.36
C PHE A 1096 -110.41 30.68 2.76
N VAL A 1097 -110.82 29.57 3.37
CA VAL A 1097 -109.92 28.52 3.89
C VAL A 1097 -109.60 27.55 2.75
N THR A 1098 -108.36 27.62 2.28
CA THR A 1098 -107.81 26.79 1.19
C THR A 1098 -106.69 25.85 1.65
N GLN A 1099 -106.38 25.83 2.95
CA GLN A 1099 -105.36 24.97 3.57
C GLN A 1099 -105.85 24.41 4.91
N SER A 1100 -105.32 23.25 5.30
CA SER A 1100 -105.51 22.68 6.64
C SER A 1100 -104.88 23.60 7.72
N GLY A 1101 -105.61 23.91 8.79
CA GLY A 1101 -105.13 24.82 9.85
C GLY A 1101 -106.16 25.07 10.96
N THR A 1102 -105.75 25.79 12.01
CA THR A 1102 -106.69 26.30 13.03
C THR A 1102 -106.96 27.76 12.78
N TYR A 1103 -108.23 28.10 12.59
CA TYR A 1103 -108.72 29.44 12.26
C TYR A 1103 -109.62 29.94 13.38
N ARG A 1104 -109.44 31.19 13.81
CA ARG A 1104 -110.37 31.84 14.73
C ARG A 1104 -111.60 32.34 13.96
N VAL A 1105 -112.79 32.17 14.52
CA VAL A 1105 -114.01 32.78 14.01
C VAL A 1105 -114.72 33.55 15.12
N GLU A 1106 -115.05 34.80 14.83
CA GLU A 1106 -115.68 35.77 15.71
C GLU A 1106 -117.21 35.73 15.58
N ARG A 1107 -117.93 36.40 16.49
CA ARG A 1107 -119.40 36.43 16.46
C ARG A 1107 -119.94 37.35 15.36
N MET A 1108 -120.56 36.76 14.33
CA MET A 1108 -121.11 37.45 13.16
C MET A 1108 -122.22 38.49 13.43
N ASP A 1109 -122.65 38.64 14.68
CA ASP A 1109 -123.71 39.56 15.12
C ASP A 1109 -123.22 40.66 16.08
N THR A 1110 -121.90 40.83 16.27
CA THR A 1110 -121.38 42.10 16.79
C THR A 1110 -121.64 43.21 15.76
N ARG A 1111 -121.75 44.46 16.21
CA ARG A 1111 -121.93 45.62 15.31
C ARG A 1111 -120.60 46.08 14.70
N ASN A 1112 -119.48 45.63 15.28
CA ASN A 1112 -118.14 46.12 14.97
C ASN A 1112 -117.44 45.15 14.01
N PRO A 1113 -117.21 45.52 12.73
CA PRO A 1113 -116.55 44.61 11.80
C PRO A 1113 -115.07 44.44 12.14
N ALA A 1114 -114.45 45.37 12.86
CA ALA A 1114 -113.05 45.31 13.28
C ALA A 1114 -112.71 44.16 14.27
N ASP A 1115 -113.69 43.34 14.67
CA ASP A 1115 -113.48 42.22 15.59
C ASP A 1115 -112.65 41.06 14.95
N GLY A 1116 -112.67 40.90 13.62
CA GLY A 1116 -111.79 39.96 12.89
C GLY A 1116 -112.48 39.14 11.79
N GLU A 1117 -112.05 37.89 11.59
CA GLU A 1117 -112.73 36.87 10.78
C GLU A 1117 -114.13 36.54 11.36
N LEU A 1118 -115.19 37.19 10.87
CA LEU A 1118 -116.58 36.95 11.30
C LEU A 1118 -117.20 35.66 10.71
N ALA A 1119 -116.62 35.12 9.63
CA ALA A 1119 -116.97 33.82 9.07
C ALA A 1119 -115.78 33.14 8.38
N LEU A 1120 -115.79 31.81 8.34
CA LEU A 1120 -114.87 31.01 7.53
C LEU A 1120 -115.63 30.40 6.34
N LYS A 1121 -115.06 30.51 5.15
CA LYS A 1121 -115.60 29.97 3.90
C LYS A 1121 -114.76 28.77 3.48
N VAL A 1122 -115.30 27.58 3.70
CA VAL A 1122 -114.60 26.28 3.59
C VAL A 1122 -115.24 25.46 2.47
N GLY A 1123 -114.73 25.60 1.25
CA GLY A 1123 -115.38 25.03 0.06
C GLY A 1123 -116.82 25.58 -0.10
N VAL A 1124 -117.83 24.70 -0.13
CA VAL A 1124 -119.26 25.08 -0.18
C VAL A 1124 -119.84 25.53 1.18
N HIS A 1125 -119.10 25.37 2.27
CA HIS A 1125 -119.57 25.63 3.64
C HIS A 1125 -119.21 27.03 4.14
N TRP A 1126 -120.07 27.57 4.99
CA TRP A 1126 -119.80 28.75 5.82
C TRP A 1126 -119.88 28.36 7.29
N VAL A 1127 -118.80 28.63 8.02
CA VAL A 1127 -118.68 28.43 9.47
C VAL A 1127 -118.71 29.78 10.17
N PHE A 1128 -119.55 29.94 11.19
CA PHE A 1128 -119.73 31.22 11.89
C PHE A 1128 -120.30 31.02 13.30
N LEU A 1129 -120.25 32.07 14.13
CA LEU A 1129 -120.72 32.03 15.51
C LEU A 1129 -121.81 33.10 15.75
N ARG A 1130 -122.95 32.72 16.35
CA ARG A 1130 -124.07 33.61 16.72
C ARG A 1130 -124.22 33.73 18.25
N ARG A 1131 -124.96 34.73 18.72
CA ARG A 1131 -125.19 35.05 20.14
C ARG A 1131 -126.20 34.13 20.83
N ASN A 1132 -125.95 33.90 22.12
CA ASN A 1132 -126.72 33.02 23.01
C ASN A 1132 -128.25 33.13 22.88
N TYR A 1133 -128.91 32.00 22.63
CA TYR A 1133 -130.36 31.83 22.80
C TYR A 1133 -130.64 31.25 24.20
N PRO A 1134 -131.24 31.99 25.15
CA PRO A 1134 -131.33 31.60 26.56
C PRO A 1134 -132.44 30.58 26.85
N ARG A 1135 -132.62 29.59 25.98
CA ARG A 1135 -133.58 28.47 26.13
C ARG A 1135 -133.03 27.10 25.72
N ASN A 1136 -131.74 26.99 25.37
CA ASN A 1136 -131.06 25.71 25.21
C ASN A 1136 -129.56 25.91 25.50
N GLU A 1137 -129.05 25.28 26.56
CA GLU A 1137 -127.66 25.47 27.02
C GLU A 1137 -126.63 24.91 26.01
N THR A 1138 -127.01 23.89 25.23
CA THR A 1138 -126.18 23.32 24.15
C THR A 1138 -125.83 24.35 23.07
N LEU A 1139 -126.65 25.39 22.85
CA LEU A 1139 -126.41 26.44 21.86
C LEU A 1139 -125.37 27.48 22.31
N TYR A 1140 -124.91 27.46 23.56
CA TYR A 1140 -123.94 28.44 24.07
C TYR A 1140 -122.52 28.20 23.56
N ASN A 1141 -122.19 26.99 23.08
CA ASN A 1141 -120.80 26.50 23.02
C ASN A 1141 -120.34 25.97 21.66
N GLY A 1142 -121.01 26.31 20.55
CA GLY A 1142 -120.69 25.77 19.23
C GLY A 1142 -120.83 26.74 18.06
N VAL A 1143 -120.12 26.43 16.96
CA VAL A 1143 -120.25 27.15 15.67
C VAL A 1143 -121.43 26.61 14.87
N CYS A 1144 -122.09 27.48 14.10
CA CYS A 1144 -123.05 27.09 13.08
C CYS A 1144 -122.30 26.78 11.77
N ILE A 1145 -122.74 25.74 11.06
CA ILE A 1145 -122.24 25.39 9.72
C ILE A 1145 -123.43 25.34 8.76
N ILE A 1146 -123.42 26.22 7.75
CA ILE A 1146 -124.40 26.21 6.66
C ILE A 1146 -123.71 25.85 5.33
N ARG A 1147 -124.39 25.07 4.50
CA ARG A 1147 -123.96 24.75 3.13
C ARG A 1147 -124.68 25.65 2.13
N GLU A 1148 -123.94 26.18 1.17
CA GLU A 1148 -124.52 26.84 -0.01
C GLU A 1148 -125.27 25.86 -0.90
N ARG A 1149 -126.43 26.28 -1.41
CA ARG A 1149 -127.12 25.65 -2.54
C ARG A 1149 -127.55 26.77 -3.50
N GLY A 1150 -127.77 26.45 -4.78
CA GLY A 1150 -127.90 27.48 -5.83
C GLY A 1150 -128.90 28.62 -5.56
N ASN A 1151 -129.99 28.33 -4.83
CA ASN A 1151 -131.05 29.29 -4.51
C ASN A 1151 -131.25 29.48 -2.98
N GLY A 1152 -130.20 29.36 -2.17
CA GLY A 1152 -130.27 29.64 -0.72
C GLY A 1152 -129.29 28.83 0.15
N THR A 1153 -129.45 28.92 1.47
CA THR A 1153 -128.57 28.27 2.45
C THR A 1153 -129.30 27.23 3.28
N MET A 1154 -128.63 26.12 3.57
CA MET A 1154 -129.12 25.07 4.46
C MET A 1154 -128.21 24.93 5.68
N LEU A 1155 -128.78 24.95 6.88
CA LEU A 1155 -128.05 24.63 8.12
C LEU A 1155 -127.80 23.12 8.18
N ASP A 1156 -126.53 22.73 8.07
CA ASP A 1156 -126.11 21.33 8.18
C ASP A 1156 -125.87 20.93 9.65
N GLY A 1157 -125.51 21.88 10.52
CA GLY A 1157 -125.50 21.66 11.97
C GLY A 1157 -125.00 22.84 12.81
N ILE A 1158 -125.01 22.63 14.13
CA ILE A 1158 -124.33 23.48 15.12
C ILE A 1158 -123.50 22.54 15.98
N TYR A 1159 -122.18 22.77 16.05
CA TYR A 1159 -121.20 21.84 16.62
C TYR A 1159 -120.44 22.47 17.77
N ALA A 1160 -120.42 21.82 18.92
CA ALA A 1160 -119.74 22.27 20.13
C ALA A 1160 -118.23 22.01 20.09
N VAL A 1161 -117.49 22.60 21.04
CA VAL A 1161 -116.05 22.33 21.21
C VAL A 1161 -115.78 20.84 21.41
N GLY A 1162 -114.95 20.26 20.54
CA GLY A 1162 -114.63 18.83 20.48
C GLY A 1162 -115.46 18.04 19.47
N GLU A 1163 -116.64 18.52 19.07
CA GLU A 1163 -117.44 17.88 18.02
C GLU A 1163 -116.85 18.17 16.64
N THR A 1164 -116.96 17.22 15.71
CA THR A 1164 -116.35 17.34 14.38
C THR A 1164 -117.41 17.14 13.30
N PHE A 1165 -117.67 18.19 12.53
CA PHE A 1165 -118.34 18.08 11.25
C PHE A 1165 -117.40 17.43 10.22
N SER A 1166 -117.94 16.65 9.28
CA SER A 1166 -117.16 16.02 8.21
C SER A 1166 -118.01 15.90 6.95
N ASP A 1167 -117.46 16.34 5.81
CA ASP A 1167 -118.10 16.29 4.50
C ASP A 1167 -117.05 15.91 3.45
N GLY A 1168 -116.96 14.60 3.17
CA GLY A 1168 -115.80 14.02 2.47
C GLY A 1168 -114.52 14.19 3.31
N ASP A 1169 -113.47 14.70 2.67
CA ASP A 1169 -112.18 14.96 3.31
C ASP A 1169 -112.19 16.24 4.18
N ILE A 1170 -113.13 17.16 3.94
CA ILE A 1170 -113.28 18.39 4.73
C ILE A 1170 -113.76 18.04 6.14
N LYS A 1171 -113.00 18.41 7.17
CA LYS A 1171 -113.38 18.24 8.57
C LYS A 1171 -113.27 19.55 9.32
N ILE A 1172 -114.28 19.87 10.12
CA ILE A 1172 -114.42 21.16 10.79
C ILE A 1172 -114.73 20.89 12.26
N THR A 1173 -113.75 21.13 13.12
CA THR A 1173 -113.77 20.83 14.56
C THR A 1173 -113.57 22.12 15.35
N PRO A 1174 -114.55 22.63 16.09
CA PRO A 1174 -114.30 23.69 17.07
C PRO A 1174 -113.42 23.14 18.19
N THR A 1175 -112.28 23.78 18.46
CA THR A 1175 -111.26 23.28 19.39
C THR A 1175 -111.14 24.06 20.69
N GLU A 1176 -111.57 25.33 20.70
CA GLU A 1176 -111.47 26.22 21.86
C GLU A 1176 -112.50 27.33 21.74
N LYS A 1177 -113.04 27.79 22.86
CA LYS A 1177 -114.02 28.89 22.92
C LYS A 1177 -113.53 29.99 23.85
N GLY A 1178 -113.55 31.24 23.39
CA GLY A 1178 -113.43 32.42 24.23
C GLY A 1178 -114.75 33.17 24.40
N ASP A 1179 -114.70 34.35 25.00
CA ASP A 1179 -115.84 35.28 24.96
C ASP A 1179 -115.83 36.03 23.62
N GLY A 1180 -116.93 35.95 22.87
CA GLY A 1180 -117.06 36.48 21.51
C GLY A 1180 -116.69 35.52 20.37
N TRP A 1181 -115.77 34.56 20.58
CA TRP A 1181 -115.11 33.81 19.50
C TRP A 1181 -114.91 32.31 19.75
N MET A 1182 -114.55 31.58 18.69
CA MET A 1182 -114.20 30.16 18.73
C MET A 1182 -113.04 29.86 17.79
N ASN A 1183 -112.04 29.10 18.24
CA ASN A 1183 -111.04 28.52 17.34
C ASN A 1183 -111.62 27.25 16.71
N VAL A 1184 -111.50 27.15 15.40
CA VAL A 1184 -112.00 26.06 14.56
C VAL A 1184 -110.84 25.47 13.79
N LYS A 1185 -110.50 24.21 14.09
CA LYS A 1185 -109.59 23.44 13.26
C LYS A 1185 -110.32 22.96 12.02
N VAL A 1186 -109.83 23.40 10.86
CA VAL A 1186 -110.23 22.91 9.55
C VAL A 1186 -109.16 21.96 9.04
N VAL A 1187 -109.57 20.79 8.56
CA VAL A 1187 -108.75 19.88 7.77
C VAL A 1187 -109.36 19.83 6.36
N LEU A 1188 -108.49 19.95 5.38
CA LEU A 1188 -108.68 19.81 3.93
C LEU A 1188 -107.62 18.84 3.40
#